data_AF-A0A7S1PWK3-F1
#
_entry.id   AF-A0A7S1PWK3-F1
#
_cell.length_a   1.000
_cell.length_b   1.000
_cell.length_c   1.000
_cell.angle_alpha   90.00
_cell.angle_beta   90.00
_cell.angle_gamma   90.00
#
_symmetry.space_group_name_H-M   'P 1'
#
loop_
_entity.id
_entity.type
_entity.pdbx_description
1 polymer ?
#
loop_
_entity_poly.entity_id
_entity_poly.type
_entity_poly.pdbx_seq_one_letter_code
_entity_poly.pdbx_strand_id
1 'polypeptide(L)'
;SHAAEIPTIDGNRSAYFNDNATFYALLHRRHSRVRVNAPRCPPAGCPVVPTPAAPPAVIKDCTPWSDPSSWSSGVVPSHSTGEDITIDNRDAICLDHPTGDYRFGALTLYGSLVLHDVSCPPSGEVHIFIERYIHVNGGRLIVGNTTNPLSQCTVTITYGVVDLLNVNAHTLQPWGTRTLTVEAGLLSLVATSPESPKTVLLSAITPGDRIIRLDGALNDWQAGDEIVVSSTHRGAMFSTGREAPERRTIENITHEAGAAVVAVTEAFDRVHNGAETHSLDGKQYRTAAVVGLLRRRIWIRSGHVGQLAFGLGWQFNVGCTDENREGCRGNAMGELKMGELHLDGVRMSDVGQDRSWHAGLEIDGLIGPGDNETALGSFVTRCVIDKSWSTDAIAVRHTTAYLTLSENFITGTARNAIAVMGLQNTLDRNTLVGGGLRITRNNTLTNTMITGAGIRTDGDECDSTNGNVWAGNEVASARDGVIVANTIGGRFGESWEHWTRHAYTCRWLRGVFVHNSQDTGVTAWYVTGNMRITDVVLVNNMIGISPVLLQDRADRGEFEQTLTVENAVVAGAWPGQWCTHTVFSCRHTRVDSYPWCQRFHSGAPYMANIGILEAVFVHSEFGLGGTAGEPYNMWLEADSYATLRGRAKIHNVYFGGFDGATPCERKSVAFYQNPFSNDTFH
;
A
#
# COMPACT_ATOMS: atom_id res chain seq x y z
N SER A 1 12.95 65.57 -15.67
CA SER A 1 11.92 66.00 -16.65
C SER A 1 11.92 65.03 -17.82
N HIS A 2 10.75 64.48 -18.12
CA HIS A 2 10.31 63.82 -19.35
C HIS A 2 11.22 62.84 -20.13
N ALA A 3 10.83 61.56 -20.04
CA ALA A 3 10.47 60.62 -21.12
C ALA A 3 11.03 60.77 -22.55
N ALA A 4 11.52 59.64 -23.10
CA ALA A 4 11.15 59.08 -24.41
C ALA A 4 11.85 57.70 -24.55
N GLU A 5 11.10 56.60 -24.50
CA GLU A 5 10.72 55.73 -25.63
C GLU A 5 11.85 54.83 -26.17
N ILE A 6 11.73 53.53 -25.87
CA ILE A 6 12.47 52.43 -26.50
C ILE A 6 11.59 51.89 -27.64
N PRO A 7 12.12 51.68 -28.86
CA PRO A 7 11.34 51.15 -29.97
C PRO A 7 11.05 49.66 -29.82
N THR A 8 9.82 49.30 -30.18
CA THR A 8 9.35 47.95 -30.46
C THR A 8 10.06 47.34 -31.67
N ILE A 9 10.50 46.08 -31.55
CA ILE A 9 10.87 45.23 -32.69
C ILE A 9 9.80 44.14 -32.80
N ASP A 10 8.98 44.26 -33.82
CA ASP A 10 8.00 43.28 -34.29
C ASP A 10 8.68 42.20 -35.15
N GLY A 11 8.16 40.98 -35.05
CA GLY A 11 8.08 40.07 -36.20
C GLY A 11 9.17 39.01 -36.34
N ASN A 12 8.75 37.76 -36.06
CA ASN A 12 9.13 36.52 -36.74
C ASN A 12 10.31 36.58 -37.72
N ARG A 13 11.47 36.08 -37.29
CA ARG A 13 12.41 35.39 -38.17
C ARG A 13 12.91 34.11 -37.51
N SER A 14 12.60 33.00 -38.17
CA SER A 14 13.24 31.70 -38.08
C SER A 14 14.77 31.85 -38.13
N ALA A 15 15.45 31.29 -37.13
CA ALA A 15 16.91 31.19 -37.13
C ALA A 15 17.32 29.73 -37.36
N TYR A 16 18.12 29.57 -38.41
CA TYR A 16 18.80 28.36 -38.83
C TYR A 16 19.69 27.76 -37.73
N PHE A 17 19.69 26.43 -37.64
CA PHE A 17 20.74 25.66 -37.00
C PHE A 17 22.03 25.77 -37.82
N ASN A 18 23.15 25.92 -37.13
CA ASN A 18 24.46 25.64 -37.70
C ASN A 18 25.28 24.81 -36.69
N ASP A 19 25.86 23.74 -37.20
CA ASP A 19 26.61 22.73 -36.48
C ASP A 19 27.94 23.29 -35.92
N ASN A 20 28.41 22.67 -34.83
CA ASN A 20 29.72 22.83 -34.19
C ASN A 20 30.01 24.11 -33.41
N ALA A 21 29.72 24.09 -32.10
CA ALA A 21 30.54 24.77 -31.10
C ALA A 21 30.38 24.14 -29.71
N THR A 22 31.40 23.38 -29.28
CA THR A 22 31.60 22.97 -27.89
C THR A 22 32.06 24.19 -27.09
N PHE A 23 31.34 24.57 -26.03
CA PHE A 23 31.82 25.54 -25.05
C PHE A 23 31.89 24.92 -23.65
N TYR A 24 33.10 24.87 -23.11
CA TYR A 24 33.33 24.81 -21.67
C TYR A 24 33.11 26.21 -21.10
N ALA A 25 32.12 26.37 -20.23
CA ALA A 25 31.95 27.59 -19.44
C ALA A 25 31.73 27.24 -17.96
N LEU A 26 32.64 27.77 -17.13
CA LEU A 26 32.62 27.70 -15.67
C LEU A 26 31.28 28.22 -15.12
N LEU A 27 30.57 27.37 -14.37
CA LEU A 27 29.36 27.73 -13.65
C LEU A 27 29.71 28.36 -12.30
N HIS A 28 29.81 29.69 -12.28
CA HIS A 28 29.66 30.47 -11.05
C HIS A 28 28.16 30.71 -10.81
N ARG A 29 27.68 30.32 -9.62
CA ARG A 29 26.29 30.50 -9.15
C ARG A 29 25.80 31.94 -9.34
N ARG A 30 24.62 32.11 -9.96
CA ARG A 30 23.53 32.97 -9.49
C ARG A 30 22.21 32.58 -10.15
N HIS A 31 21.18 32.43 -9.31
CA HIS A 31 19.81 32.18 -9.70
C HIS A 31 19.27 33.34 -10.55
N SER A 32 18.97 33.05 -11.81
CA SER A 32 17.98 33.79 -12.60
C SER A 32 17.16 32.77 -13.37
N ARG A 33 15.98 32.44 -12.84
CA ARG A 33 14.95 31.69 -13.56
C ARG A 33 14.45 32.59 -14.70
N VAL A 34 14.81 32.26 -15.94
CA VAL A 34 14.11 32.79 -17.11
C VAL A 34 12.75 32.10 -17.13
N ARG A 35 11.68 32.82 -16.76
CA ARG A 35 10.30 32.39 -17.05
C ARG A 35 10.06 32.63 -18.54
N VAL A 36 10.03 31.56 -19.31
CA VAL A 36 9.38 31.60 -20.63
C VAL A 36 7.87 31.58 -20.34
N ASN A 37 7.22 32.73 -20.50
CA ASN A 37 5.76 32.77 -20.50
C ASN A 37 5.29 32.08 -21.79
N ALA A 38 4.86 30.83 -21.68
CA ALA A 38 4.08 30.21 -22.74
C ALA A 38 2.82 31.07 -22.97
N PRO A 39 2.50 31.46 -24.22
CA PRO A 39 1.28 32.20 -24.48
C PRO A 39 0.08 31.35 -24.05
N ARG A 40 -0.70 31.88 -23.10
CA ARG A 40 -1.98 31.30 -22.69
C ARG A 40 -2.92 31.30 -23.91
N CYS A 41 -3.41 30.13 -24.33
CA CYS A 41 -4.53 30.04 -25.27
C CYS A 41 -5.74 30.77 -24.64
N PRO A 42 -6.47 31.62 -25.39
CA PRO A 42 -7.73 32.19 -24.92
C PRO A 42 -8.81 31.10 -24.77
N PRO A 43 -9.89 31.35 -24.00
CA PRO A 43 -10.94 30.37 -23.68
C PRO A 43 -11.78 29.86 -24.88
N ALA A 44 -11.51 30.35 -26.09
CA ALA A 44 -12.19 29.95 -27.31
C ALA A 44 -11.18 29.31 -28.27
N GLY A 45 -11.14 27.97 -28.25
CA GLY A 45 -10.70 27.10 -29.34
C GLY A 45 -9.38 27.46 -30.01
N CYS A 46 -8.25 27.06 -29.44
CA CYS A 46 -7.07 26.80 -30.26
C CYS A 46 -7.45 25.66 -31.24
N PRO A 47 -7.36 25.84 -32.58
CA PRO A 47 -7.64 24.76 -33.51
C PRO A 47 -6.62 23.66 -33.23
N VAL A 48 -7.13 22.56 -32.68
CA VAL A 48 -6.38 21.31 -32.56
C VAL A 48 -5.99 20.95 -33.98
N VAL A 49 -4.73 21.16 -34.35
CA VAL A 49 -4.18 20.41 -35.48
C VAL A 49 -4.35 18.97 -35.04
N PRO A 50 -5.18 18.15 -35.72
CA PRO A 50 -5.30 16.76 -35.35
C PRO A 50 -3.89 16.20 -35.49
N THR A 51 -3.24 15.94 -34.36
CA THR A 51 -2.12 15.02 -34.31
C THR A 51 -2.63 13.81 -35.08
N PRO A 52 -1.99 13.40 -36.19
CA PRO A 52 -2.42 12.20 -36.89
C PRO A 52 -2.55 11.15 -35.81
N ALA A 53 -3.76 10.63 -35.61
CA ALA A 53 -3.96 9.52 -34.71
C ALA A 53 -2.88 8.52 -35.10
N ALA A 54 -2.01 8.15 -34.15
CA ALA A 54 -1.16 6.99 -34.36
C ALA A 54 -2.12 5.94 -34.93
N PRO A 55 -1.85 5.38 -36.13
CA PRO A 55 -2.76 4.41 -36.72
C PRO A 55 -3.10 3.42 -35.61
N PRO A 56 -4.38 3.14 -35.33
CA PRO A 56 -4.72 2.15 -34.31
C PRO A 56 -3.85 0.95 -34.62
N ALA A 57 -3.05 0.52 -33.63
CA ALA A 57 -2.19 -0.63 -33.81
C ALA A 57 -3.11 -1.74 -34.29
N VAL A 58 -3.00 -2.08 -35.58
CA VAL A 58 -3.74 -3.19 -36.16
C VAL A 58 -3.30 -4.34 -35.29
N ILE A 59 -4.22 -4.88 -34.50
CA ILE A 59 -4.02 -6.17 -33.85
C ILE A 59 -3.89 -7.11 -35.04
N LYS A 60 -2.66 -7.34 -35.50
CA LYS A 60 -2.37 -8.55 -36.24
C LYS A 60 -2.81 -9.66 -35.30
N ASP A 61 -3.67 -10.54 -35.80
CA ASP A 61 -3.77 -11.88 -35.24
C ASP A 61 -2.34 -12.35 -35.00
N CYS A 62 -2.02 -12.60 -33.74
CA CYS A 62 -0.72 -13.15 -33.36
C CYS A 62 -0.48 -14.43 -34.16
N THR A 63 0.76 -14.70 -34.56
CA THR A 63 1.11 -15.95 -35.22
C THR A 63 1.46 -17.02 -34.17
N PRO A 64 1.18 -18.31 -34.43
CA PRO A 64 1.35 -19.34 -33.40
C PRO A 64 2.83 -19.56 -33.05
N TRP A 65 3.15 -19.76 -31.77
CA TRP A 65 4.48 -20.09 -31.28
C TRP A 65 5.06 -21.30 -32.00
N SER A 66 4.22 -22.32 -32.19
CA SER A 66 4.56 -23.59 -32.82
C SER A 66 4.87 -23.50 -34.33
N ASP A 67 4.54 -22.37 -34.98
CA ASP A 67 4.80 -22.15 -36.41
C ASP A 67 6.20 -21.57 -36.64
N PRO A 68 7.09 -22.27 -37.37
CA PRO A 68 8.42 -21.75 -37.70
C PRO A 68 8.41 -20.40 -38.44
N SER A 69 7.34 -20.08 -39.18
CA SER A 69 7.19 -18.83 -39.90
C SER A 69 6.93 -17.61 -39.00
N SER A 70 6.55 -17.85 -37.74
CA SER A 70 6.42 -16.82 -36.70
C SER A 70 7.78 -16.27 -36.26
N TRP A 71 8.88 -16.96 -36.57
CA TRP A 71 10.22 -16.65 -36.08
C TRP A 71 11.12 -16.16 -37.21
N SER A 72 11.85 -15.07 -36.96
CA SER A 72 12.77 -14.47 -37.94
C SER A 72 13.91 -15.43 -38.36
N SER A 73 14.30 -16.35 -37.49
CA SER A 73 15.27 -17.42 -37.77
C SER A 73 14.69 -18.57 -38.61
N GLY A 74 13.37 -18.65 -38.76
CA GLY A 74 12.67 -19.82 -39.30
C GLY A 74 12.72 -21.05 -38.39
N VAL A 75 13.14 -20.89 -37.13
CA VAL A 75 13.28 -21.98 -36.15
C VAL A 75 12.47 -21.63 -34.91
N VAL A 76 11.55 -22.51 -34.54
CA VAL A 76 10.76 -22.40 -33.30
C VAL A 76 11.70 -22.57 -32.10
N PRO A 77 11.75 -21.60 -31.16
CA PRO A 77 12.54 -21.74 -29.95
C PRO A 77 12.10 -22.95 -29.15
N SER A 78 13.08 -23.65 -28.59
CA SER A 78 12.81 -24.85 -27.82
C SER A 78 12.07 -24.50 -26.53
N HIS A 79 10.99 -25.24 -26.27
CA HIS A 79 10.16 -25.08 -25.07
C HIS A 79 10.79 -25.73 -23.82
N SER A 80 11.97 -26.38 -23.93
CA SER A 80 12.55 -27.21 -22.85
C SER A 80 13.97 -26.81 -22.41
N THR A 81 14.68 -26.01 -23.22
CA THR A 81 16.12 -25.73 -23.03
C THR A 81 16.40 -24.43 -22.29
N GLY A 82 15.41 -23.55 -22.10
CA GLY A 82 15.59 -22.30 -21.36
C GLY A 82 16.39 -21.26 -22.16
N GLU A 83 16.08 -21.10 -23.44
CA GLU A 83 16.75 -20.14 -24.32
C GLU A 83 16.34 -18.69 -24.01
N ASP A 84 17.24 -17.76 -24.30
CA ASP A 84 16.94 -16.32 -24.22
C ASP A 84 16.18 -15.89 -25.47
N ILE A 85 15.00 -15.32 -25.28
CA ILE A 85 14.07 -15.02 -26.36
C ILE A 85 13.78 -13.53 -26.39
N THR A 86 13.91 -12.95 -27.58
CA THR A 86 13.51 -11.57 -27.88
C THR A 86 12.38 -11.60 -28.90
N ILE A 87 11.27 -10.93 -28.60
CA ILE A 87 10.19 -10.70 -29.56
C ILE A 87 10.32 -9.29 -30.09
N ASP A 88 10.60 -9.17 -31.38
CA ASP A 88 10.85 -7.88 -32.03
C ASP A 88 9.57 -7.05 -32.17
N ASN A 89 9.73 -5.74 -32.32
CA ASN A 89 8.62 -4.76 -32.33
C ASN A 89 7.54 -4.96 -33.41
N ARG A 90 7.79 -5.80 -34.42
CA ARG A 90 6.83 -6.11 -35.49
C ARG A 90 6.09 -7.43 -35.28
N ASP A 91 6.54 -8.21 -34.31
CA ASP A 91 6.08 -9.57 -34.10
C ASP A 91 5.02 -9.60 -33.01
N ALA A 92 4.05 -10.49 -33.21
CA ALA A 92 3.02 -10.80 -32.24
C ALA A 92 2.89 -12.32 -32.22
N ILE A 93 3.29 -12.95 -31.11
CA ILE A 93 3.38 -14.41 -30.99
C ILE A 93 2.30 -14.89 -30.02
N CYS A 94 1.56 -15.92 -30.40
CA CYS A 94 0.59 -16.58 -29.54
C CYS A 94 1.13 -17.90 -29.00
N LEU A 95 1.16 -18.03 -27.68
CA LEU A 95 1.54 -19.26 -26.99
C LEU A 95 0.50 -20.36 -27.26
N ASP A 96 0.83 -21.35 -28.11
CA ASP A 96 -0.07 -22.45 -28.53
C ASP A 96 0.53 -23.87 -28.44
N HIS A 97 1.66 -24.05 -27.75
CA HIS A 97 2.33 -25.34 -27.61
C HIS A 97 1.39 -26.41 -27.01
N PRO A 98 1.25 -27.60 -27.63
CA PRO A 98 0.25 -28.60 -27.24
C PRO A 98 0.34 -29.11 -25.80
N THR A 99 1.52 -29.06 -25.18
CA THR A 99 1.71 -29.49 -23.78
C THR A 99 1.41 -28.38 -22.78
N GLY A 100 1.37 -27.12 -23.20
CA GLY A 100 1.27 -25.96 -22.31
C GLY A 100 2.58 -25.55 -21.64
N ASP A 101 3.69 -26.24 -21.89
CA ASP A 101 4.97 -25.96 -21.24
C ASP A 101 5.81 -25.01 -22.07
N TYR A 102 6.37 -23.99 -21.41
CA TYR A 102 7.32 -23.05 -21.98
C TYR A 102 8.46 -22.81 -21.01
N ARG A 103 9.70 -22.82 -21.51
CA ARG A 103 10.89 -22.54 -20.72
C ARG A 103 11.71 -21.43 -21.35
N PHE A 104 11.83 -20.32 -20.63
CA PHE A 104 12.59 -19.14 -21.04
C PHE A 104 13.78 -18.94 -20.12
N GLY A 105 14.97 -18.75 -20.71
CA GLY A 105 16.15 -18.27 -19.99
C GLY A 105 15.91 -16.83 -19.53
N ALA A 106 15.64 -15.97 -20.50
CA ALA A 106 15.15 -14.61 -20.34
C ALA A 106 14.18 -14.27 -21.47
N LEU A 107 13.20 -13.41 -21.20
CA LEU A 107 12.22 -12.98 -22.19
C LEU A 107 12.24 -11.46 -22.32
N THR A 108 12.57 -10.94 -23.50
CA THR A 108 12.53 -9.50 -23.81
C THR A 108 11.47 -9.22 -24.87
N LEU A 109 10.54 -8.31 -24.60
CA LEU A 109 9.40 -8.02 -25.46
C LEU A 109 9.44 -6.58 -25.96
N TYR A 110 9.83 -6.40 -27.22
CA TYR A 110 9.58 -5.18 -27.98
C TYR A 110 8.28 -5.28 -28.78
N GLY A 111 7.90 -6.50 -29.19
CA GLY A 111 6.63 -6.85 -29.81
C GLY A 111 5.61 -7.38 -28.79
N SER A 112 4.73 -8.29 -29.22
CA SER A 112 3.67 -8.84 -28.36
C SER A 112 3.84 -10.34 -28.11
N LEU A 113 3.75 -10.77 -26.86
CA LEU A 113 3.52 -12.17 -26.48
C LEU A 113 2.12 -12.31 -25.89
N VAL A 114 1.35 -13.25 -26.41
CA VAL A 114 -0.08 -13.35 -26.13
C VAL A 114 -0.47 -14.79 -25.78
N LEU A 115 -1.34 -14.94 -24.77
CA LEU A 115 -2.01 -16.19 -24.43
C LEU A 115 -3.51 -15.93 -24.28
N HIS A 116 -4.30 -16.70 -25.03
CA HIS A 116 -5.76 -16.67 -25.03
C HIS A 116 -6.32 -18.06 -24.72
N ASP A 117 -7.58 -18.13 -24.30
CA ASP A 117 -8.25 -19.41 -24.00
C ASP A 117 -8.27 -20.35 -25.22
N VAL A 118 -8.35 -19.82 -26.44
CA VAL A 118 -8.30 -20.63 -27.68
C VAL A 118 -6.97 -21.36 -27.88
N SER A 119 -5.92 -20.92 -27.20
CA SER A 119 -4.58 -21.51 -27.24
C SER A 119 -4.31 -22.41 -26.04
N CYS A 120 -5.34 -22.68 -25.21
CA CYS A 120 -5.24 -23.60 -24.10
C CYS A 120 -4.90 -25.02 -24.55
N PRO A 121 -3.92 -25.68 -23.92
CA PRO A 121 -3.68 -27.10 -24.17
C PRO A 121 -4.86 -27.95 -23.66
N PRO A 122 -5.01 -29.19 -24.13
CA PRO A 122 -6.09 -30.08 -23.68
C PRO A 122 -6.12 -30.35 -22.16
N SER A 123 -4.98 -30.20 -21.48
CA SER A 123 -4.87 -30.30 -20.01
C SER A 123 -5.57 -29.13 -19.30
N GLY A 124 -5.75 -27.99 -19.96
CA GLY A 124 -6.18 -26.73 -19.34
C GLY A 124 -5.09 -26.06 -18.50
N GLU A 125 -3.85 -26.58 -18.51
CA GLU A 125 -2.74 -26.05 -17.71
C GLU A 125 -1.62 -25.53 -18.59
N VAL A 126 -1.18 -24.30 -18.33
CA VAL A 126 -0.03 -23.67 -18.98
C VAL A 126 1.04 -23.38 -17.93
N HIS A 127 2.25 -23.88 -18.17
CA HIS A 127 3.40 -23.74 -17.27
C HIS A 127 4.48 -22.93 -17.97
N ILE A 128 4.75 -21.73 -17.48
CA ILE A 128 5.80 -20.84 -17.99
C ILE A 128 6.92 -20.78 -16.97
N PHE A 129 8.06 -21.36 -17.30
CA PHE A 129 9.26 -21.32 -16.47
C PHE A 129 10.20 -20.20 -16.95
N ILE A 130 10.58 -19.30 -16.04
CA ILE A 130 11.47 -18.17 -16.31
C ILE A 130 12.74 -18.32 -15.50
N GLU A 131 13.91 -18.53 -16.11
CA GLU A 131 15.14 -18.65 -15.34
C GLU A 131 15.60 -17.33 -14.73
N ARG A 132 15.49 -16.22 -15.49
CA ARG A 132 16.10 -14.95 -15.11
C ARG A 132 15.16 -13.76 -15.08
N TYR A 133 14.51 -13.40 -16.19
CA TYR A 133 13.61 -12.23 -16.19
C TYR A 133 12.62 -12.25 -17.36
N ILE A 134 11.56 -11.45 -17.19
CA ILE A 134 10.69 -10.94 -18.24
C ILE A 134 10.86 -9.42 -18.30
N HIS A 135 11.22 -8.87 -19.44
CA HIS A 135 11.33 -7.43 -19.69
C HIS A 135 10.42 -7.03 -20.83
N VAL A 136 9.34 -6.34 -20.50
CA VAL A 136 8.45 -5.69 -21.47
C VAL A 136 9.00 -4.30 -21.75
N ASN A 137 9.59 -4.08 -22.91
CA ASN A 137 10.22 -2.81 -23.29
C ASN A 137 9.54 -2.22 -24.53
N GLY A 138 8.54 -1.36 -24.34
CA GLY A 138 7.70 -0.86 -25.44
C GLY A 138 6.70 -1.88 -26.00
N GLY A 139 6.91 -3.17 -25.72
CA GLY A 139 6.08 -4.28 -26.17
C GLY A 139 4.86 -4.58 -25.29
N ARG A 140 4.31 -5.78 -25.44
CA ARG A 140 3.09 -6.22 -24.75
C ARG A 140 3.22 -7.67 -24.27
N LEU A 141 2.92 -7.92 -23.00
CA LEU A 141 2.67 -9.27 -22.48
C LEU A 141 1.19 -9.37 -22.11
N ILE A 142 0.46 -10.27 -22.75
CA ILE A 142 -0.99 -10.41 -22.60
C ILE A 142 -1.32 -11.86 -22.26
N VAL A 143 -1.72 -12.11 -21.02
CA VAL A 143 -2.34 -13.37 -20.56
C VAL A 143 -3.77 -13.05 -20.18
N GLY A 144 -4.67 -13.16 -21.15
CA GLY A 144 -6.00 -12.56 -21.07
C GLY A 144 -5.99 -11.02 -21.01
N ASN A 145 -7.15 -10.40 -21.21
CA ASN A 145 -7.34 -8.96 -21.10
C ASN A 145 -8.75 -8.62 -20.59
N THR A 146 -9.04 -7.33 -20.42
CA THR A 146 -10.34 -6.87 -19.88
C THR A 146 -11.55 -7.24 -20.75
N THR A 147 -11.36 -7.42 -22.07
CA THR A 147 -12.43 -7.85 -22.99
C THR A 147 -12.55 -9.37 -23.05
N ASN A 148 -11.42 -10.07 -23.03
CA ASN A 148 -11.31 -11.52 -23.12
C ASN A 148 -10.47 -12.03 -21.94
N PRO A 149 -11.03 -12.04 -20.72
CA PRO A 149 -10.33 -12.55 -19.54
C PRO A 149 -10.10 -14.05 -19.71
N LEU A 150 -8.95 -14.53 -19.24
CA LEU A 150 -8.67 -15.96 -19.24
C LEU A 150 -9.67 -16.72 -18.35
N SER A 151 -10.36 -17.71 -18.89
CA SER A 151 -11.47 -18.39 -18.23
C SER A 151 -11.41 -19.91 -18.29
N GLN A 152 -10.63 -20.47 -19.21
CA GLN A 152 -10.51 -21.91 -19.41
C GLN A 152 -9.21 -22.43 -18.81
N CYS A 153 -8.09 -21.77 -19.12
CA CYS A 153 -6.78 -22.16 -18.62
C CYS A 153 -6.52 -21.76 -17.17
N THR A 154 -5.61 -22.53 -16.55
CA THR A 154 -4.79 -22.09 -15.42
C THR A 154 -3.35 -21.90 -15.90
N VAL A 155 -2.75 -20.76 -15.58
CA VAL A 155 -1.39 -20.37 -15.99
C VAL A 155 -0.53 -20.23 -14.75
N THR A 156 0.55 -21.00 -14.68
CA THR A 156 1.56 -20.86 -13.63
C THR A 156 2.85 -20.33 -14.23
N ILE A 157 3.25 -19.13 -13.82
CA ILE A 157 4.56 -18.55 -14.13
C ILE A 157 5.49 -18.83 -12.95
N THR A 158 6.50 -19.67 -13.16
CA THR A 158 7.47 -20.06 -12.13
C THR A 158 8.83 -19.50 -12.45
N TYR A 159 9.37 -18.64 -11.59
CA TYR A 159 10.77 -18.22 -11.70
C TYR A 159 11.71 -19.32 -11.21
N GLY A 160 12.86 -19.47 -11.85
CA GLY A 160 13.88 -20.46 -11.50
C GLY A 160 14.52 -20.23 -10.12
N VAL A 161 15.33 -21.21 -9.72
CA VAL A 161 16.18 -21.11 -8.53
C VAL A 161 17.35 -20.18 -8.85
N VAL A 162 17.67 -19.25 -7.95
CA VAL A 162 18.85 -18.39 -8.08
C VAL A 162 20.11 -19.20 -7.83
N ASP A 163 21.06 -19.20 -8.76
CA ASP A 163 22.41 -19.65 -8.48
C ASP A 163 23.10 -18.59 -7.60
N LEU A 164 23.19 -18.87 -6.30
CA LEU A 164 23.81 -17.97 -5.32
C LEU A 164 25.31 -17.74 -5.58
N LEU A 165 25.96 -18.57 -6.41
CA LEU A 165 27.35 -18.39 -6.79
C LEU A 165 27.51 -17.41 -7.96
N ASN A 166 26.42 -17.06 -8.65
CA ASN A 166 26.43 -16.20 -9.83
C ASN A 166 25.30 -15.15 -9.82
N VAL A 167 25.20 -14.40 -8.72
CA VAL A 167 24.14 -13.38 -8.51
C VAL A 167 24.07 -12.37 -9.68
N ASN A 168 25.21 -12.01 -10.28
CA ASN A 168 25.27 -11.07 -11.40
C ASN A 168 24.63 -11.60 -12.70
N ALA A 169 24.61 -12.93 -12.91
CA ALA A 169 23.99 -13.50 -14.10
C ALA A 169 22.47 -13.41 -14.07
N HIS A 170 21.85 -13.22 -12.91
CA HIS A 170 20.40 -13.28 -12.73
C HIS A 170 19.72 -11.91 -12.60
N THR A 171 20.46 -10.80 -12.68
CA THR A 171 19.92 -9.45 -12.47
C THR A 171 19.72 -8.68 -13.75
N LEU A 172 18.52 -8.10 -13.93
CA LEU A 172 18.35 -6.95 -14.80
C LEU A 172 18.70 -5.73 -13.94
N GLN A 173 19.97 -5.30 -13.93
CA GLN A 173 20.37 -4.11 -13.16
C GLN A 173 19.64 -2.87 -13.70
N PRO A 174 18.99 -2.05 -12.85
CA PRO A 174 19.09 -2.01 -11.39
C PRO A 174 17.95 -2.74 -10.66
N TRP A 175 17.05 -3.39 -11.38
CA TRP A 175 15.76 -3.92 -10.93
C TRP A 175 15.81 -5.22 -10.10
N GLY A 176 17.00 -5.77 -9.84
CA GLY A 176 17.19 -6.97 -9.00
C GLY A 176 17.20 -8.30 -9.79
N THR A 177 17.15 -9.42 -9.06
CA THR A 177 17.10 -10.79 -9.61
C THR A 177 15.67 -11.26 -9.84
N ARG A 178 15.42 -12.12 -10.84
CA ARG A 178 14.09 -12.71 -11.10
C ARG A 178 13.00 -11.65 -11.21
N THR A 179 13.07 -10.87 -12.28
CA THR A 179 12.24 -9.68 -12.43
C THR A 179 11.19 -9.86 -13.52
N LEU A 180 9.99 -9.33 -13.27
CA LEU A 180 9.05 -8.91 -14.29
C LEU A 180 9.12 -7.40 -14.36
N THR A 181 9.62 -6.85 -15.46
CA THR A 181 9.80 -5.40 -15.62
C THR A 181 8.97 -4.90 -16.80
N VAL A 182 8.19 -3.83 -16.58
CA VAL A 182 7.40 -3.16 -17.62
C VAL A 182 7.93 -1.74 -17.81
N GLU A 183 8.60 -1.52 -18.92
CA GLU A 183 9.15 -0.24 -19.37
C GLU A 183 8.41 0.21 -20.63
N ALA A 184 7.62 1.28 -20.53
CA ALA A 184 6.91 1.90 -21.66
C ALA A 184 6.04 0.95 -22.52
N GLY A 185 5.52 -0.14 -21.95
CA GLY A 185 4.71 -1.15 -22.64
C GLY A 185 3.45 -1.55 -21.86
N LEU A 186 2.75 -2.59 -22.32
CA LEU A 186 1.55 -3.11 -21.67
C LEU A 186 1.84 -4.46 -21.00
N LEU A 187 1.48 -4.57 -19.72
CA LEU A 187 1.24 -5.87 -19.10
C LEU A 187 -0.26 -6.04 -18.82
N SER A 188 -0.83 -7.10 -19.38
CA SER A 188 -2.21 -7.51 -19.11
C SER A 188 -2.21 -8.95 -18.63
N LEU A 189 -2.46 -9.16 -17.34
CA LEU A 189 -2.69 -10.47 -16.73
C LEU A 189 -4.09 -10.45 -16.13
N VAL A 190 -5.07 -10.88 -16.91
CA VAL A 190 -6.48 -10.74 -16.59
C VAL A 190 -7.18 -12.08 -16.74
N ALA A 191 -7.73 -12.58 -15.65
CA ALA A 191 -8.47 -13.83 -15.62
C ALA A 191 -9.78 -13.70 -14.84
N THR A 192 -10.70 -14.64 -15.08
CA THR A 192 -11.91 -14.75 -14.27
C THR A 192 -11.54 -15.05 -12.82
N SER A 193 -12.10 -14.27 -11.91
CA SER A 193 -11.89 -14.42 -10.47
C SER A 193 -13.02 -15.25 -9.83
N PRO A 194 -12.76 -15.90 -8.68
CA PRO A 194 -13.83 -16.43 -7.84
C PRO A 194 -14.92 -15.38 -7.59
N GLU A 195 -16.19 -15.80 -7.57
CA GLU A 195 -17.34 -14.96 -7.25
C GLU A 195 -17.24 -14.44 -5.81
N SER A 196 -16.82 -15.30 -4.89
CA SER A 196 -16.61 -14.96 -3.48
C SER A 196 -15.13 -15.10 -3.08
N PRO A 197 -14.24 -14.16 -3.47
CA PRO A 197 -12.79 -14.30 -3.21
C PRO A 197 -12.43 -14.18 -1.72
N LYS A 198 -13.37 -13.69 -0.89
CA LYS A 198 -13.25 -13.57 0.56
C LYS A 198 -14.62 -13.63 1.22
N THR A 199 -14.63 -14.00 2.48
CA THR A 199 -15.81 -14.04 3.35
C THR A 199 -15.40 -13.76 4.79
N VAL A 200 -16.33 -13.81 5.73
CA VAL A 200 -16.06 -13.68 7.17
C VAL A 200 -16.42 -14.96 7.91
N LEU A 201 -15.71 -15.16 9.01
CA LEU A 201 -15.97 -16.23 9.96
C LEU A 201 -17.26 -15.91 10.75
N LEU A 202 -18.20 -16.86 10.84
CA LEU A 202 -19.46 -16.70 11.57
C LEU A 202 -19.34 -17.07 13.05
N SER A 203 -18.47 -18.01 13.39
CA SER A 203 -18.26 -18.50 14.75
C SER A 203 -16.77 -18.52 15.08
N ALA A 204 -16.39 -18.17 16.30
CA ALA A 204 -14.99 -18.18 16.70
C ALA A 204 -14.31 -19.54 16.44
N ILE A 205 -13.05 -19.50 16.04
CA ILE A 205 -12.16 -20.67 15.95
C ILE A 205 -11.38 -20.75 17.25
N THR A 206 -11.19 -21.95 17.76
CA THR A 206 -10.29 -22.27 18.86
C THR A 206 -9.18 -23.22 18.43
N PRO A 207 -8.01 -23.21 19.08
CA PRO A 207 -6.93 -24.15 18.76
C PRO A 207 -7.41 -25.60 18.81
N GLY A 208 -7.12 -26.37 17.76
CA GLY A 208 -7.58 -27.75 17.59
C GLY A 208 -8.81 -27.90 16.70
N ASP A 209 -9.54 -26.82 16.41
CA ASP A 209 -10.70 -26.86 15.51
C ASP A 209 -10.28 -27.20 14.08
N ARG A 210 -11.12 -27.97 13.39
CA ARG A 210 -10.96 -28.34 11.96
C ARG A 210 -12.18 -27.98 11.11
N ILE A 211 -13.24 -27.49 11.74
CA ILE A 211 -14.50 -27.15 11.10
C ILE A 211 -14.80 -25.70 11.40
N ILE A 212 -14.98 -24.91 10.35
CA ILE A 212 -15.26 -23.48 10.46
C ILE A 212 -16.58 -23.17 9.75
N ARG A 213 -17.29 -22.16 10.24
CA ARG A 213 -18.54 -21.68 9.65
C ARG A 213 -18.28 -20.32 9.03
N LEU A 214 -18.53 -20.19 7.73
CA LEU A 214 -18.28 -19.00 6.94
C LEU A 214 -19.60 -18.40 6.44
N ASP A 215 -19.60 -17.08 6.28
CA ASP A 215 -20.76 -16.34 5.79
C ASP A 215 -20.98 -16.58 4.28
N GLY A 216 -22.25 -16.66 3.88
CA GLY A 216 -22.65 -16.85 2.49
C GLY A 216 -22.56 -18.29 1.98
N ALA A 217 -22.96 -18.47 0.71
CA ALA A 217 -23.05 -19.79 0.09
C ALA A 217 -21.71 -20.33 -0.40
N LEU A 218 -20.77 -19.48 -0.86
CA LEU A 218 -19.43 -19.87 -1.34
C LEU A 218 -19.46 -21.00 -2.40
N ASN A 219 -20.36 -20.90 -3.37
CA ASN A 219 -20.65 -21.96 -4.36
C ASN A 219 -19.46 -22.32 -5.26
N ASP A 220 -18.48 -21.42 -5.37
CA ASP A 220 -17.31 -21.59 -6.22
C ASP A 220 -16.08 -22.10 -5.45
N TRP A 221 -16.14 -22.21 -4.13
CA TRP A 221 -15.08 -22.82 -3.32
C TRP A 221 -15.17 -24.34 -3.42
N GLN A 222 -14.03 -25.03 -3.36
CA GLN A 222 -13.98 -26.49 -3.49
C GLN A 222 -12.92 -27.13 -2.61
N ALA A 223 -13.02 -28.45 -2.43
CA ALA A 223 -11.95 -29.24 -1.80
C ALA A 223 -10.63 -29.07 -2.57
N GLY A 224 -9.53 -28.99 -1.83
CA GLY A 224 -8.18 -28.71 -2.35
C GLY A 224 -7.84 -27.23 -2.45
N ASP A 225 -8.82 -26.32 -2.34
CA ASP A 225 -8.55 -24.89 -2.31
C ASP A 225 -7.82 -24.48 -1.03
N GLU A 226 -6.87 -23.55 -1.15
CA GLU A 226 -6.18 -22.95 0.00
C GLU A 226 -6.91 -21.68 0.46
N ILE A 227 -7.13 -21.59 1.78
CA ILE A 227 -7.68 -20.43 2.45
C ILE A 227 -6.69 -19.83 3.43
N VAL A 228 -6.86 -18.53 3.69
CA VAL A 228 -6.15 -17.80 4.76
C VAL A 228 -7.16 -17.19 5.70
N VAL A 229 -6.98 -17.42 7.00
CA VAL A 229 -7.75 -16.76 8.05
C VAL A 229 -6.94 -15.61 8.65
N SER A 230 -7.53 -14.42 8.70
CA SER A 230 -6.90 -13.24 9.29
C SER A 230 -6.70 -13.42 10.79
N SER A 231 -5.56 -12.96 11.32
CA SER A 231 -5.36 -12.93 12.77
C SER A 231 -6.28 -11.90 13.42
N THR A 232 -6.94 -12.30 14.51
CA THR A 232 -7.79 -11.41 15.31
C THR A 232 -7.52 -11.53 16.80
N HIS A 233 -6.56 -12.39 17.22
CA HIS A 233 -6.31 -12.70 18.62
C HIS A 233 -5.10 -11.94 19.20
N ARG A 234 -5.41 -11.07 20.16
CA ARG A 234 -4.49 -10.16 20.86
C ARG A 234 -3.23 -10.81 21.45
N GLY A 235 -3.33 -12.01 22.03
CA GLY A 235 -2.20 -12.68 22.69
C GLY A 235 -1.18 -13.28 21.72
N ALA A 236 -1.59 -13.57 20.48
CA ALA A 236 -0.71 -14.06 19.42
C ALA A 236 0.02 -12.91 18.70
N MET A 237 -0.47 -11.66 18.83
CA MET A 237 0.17 -10.45 18.30
C MET A 237 1.55 -10.18 18.89
N PHE A 238 1.84 -10.68 20.10
CA PHE A 238 2.97 -10.19 20.89
C PHE A 238 4.00 -11.22 21.34
N SER A 239 3.70 -12.51 21.32
CA SER A 239 4.64 -13.49 21.89
C SER A 239 5.88 -13.71 21.01
N THR A 240 5.82 -13.41 19.70
CA THR A 240 6.93 -13.67 18.76
C THR A 240 7.17 -12.56 17.73
N GLY A 241 6.44 -11.45 17.78
CA GLY A 241 6.67 -10.28 16.91
C GLY A 241 6.30 -10.48 15.43
N ARG A 242 5.58 -11.55 15.08
CA ARG A 242 4.98 -11.74 13.75
C ARG A 242 3.65 -12.50 13.88
N GLU A 243 2.52 -11.82 13.72
CA GLU A 243 1.27 -12.53 13.44
C GLU A 243 1.36 -13.15 12.06
N ALA A 244 1.45 -14.47 12.01
CA ALA A 244 1.31 -15.18 10.76
C ALA A 244 -0.18 -15.51 10.55
N PRO A 245 -0.84 -15.01 9.50
CA PRO A 245 -2.13 -15.56 9.08
C PRO A 245 -2.07 -17.09 9.00
N GLU A 246 -3.15 -17.78 9.35
CA GLU A 246 -3.19 -19.23 9.29
C GLU A 246 -3.73 -19.70 7.94
N ARG A 247 -2.92 -20.50 7.24
CA ARG A 247 -3.30 -21.13 5.97
C ARG A 247 -3.86 -22.51 6.22
N ARG A 248 -4.95 -22.86 5.54
CA ARG A 248 -5.51 -24.20 5.58
C ARG A 248 -5.97 -24.63 4.20
N THR A 249 -5.92 -25.92 3.94
CA THR A 249 -6.50 -26.52 2.73
C THR A 249 -7.88 -27.04 3.06
N ILE A 250 -8.84 -26.72 2.20
CA ILE A 250 -10.22 -27.20 2.31
C ILE A 250 -10.24 -28.69 2.02
N GLU A 251 -10.75 -29.47 2.96
CA GLU A 251 -11.02 -30.90 2.80
C GLU A 251 -12.41 -31.13 2.23
N ASN A 252 -13.43 -30.43 2.76
CA ASN A 252 -14.80 -30.56 2.34
C ASN A 252 -15.61 -29.28 2.63
N ILE A 253 -16.66 -29.05 1.86
CA ILE A 253 -17.60 -27.93 2.05
C ILE A 253 -19.01 -28.49 2.04
N THR A 254 -19.79 -28.15 3.06
CA THR A 254 -21.23 -28.37 3.09
C THR A 254 -21.95 -27.04 3.26
N HIS A 255 -23.17 -26.93 2.73
CA HIS A 255 -23.94 -25.69 2.76
C HIS A 255 -25.10 -25.82 3.75
N GLU A 256 -25.23 -24.81 4.59
CA GLU A 256 -26.39 -24.57 5.45
C GLU A 256 -27.10 -23.29 4.99
N ALA A 257 -28.30 -23.02 5.50
CA ALA A 257 -29.03 -21.80 5.11
C ALA A 257 -28.24 -20.54 5.47
N GLY A 258 -27.71 -19.85 4.43
CA GLY A 258 -26.94 -18.62 4.57
C GLY A 258 -25.49 -18.80 5.03
N ALA A 259 -24.96 -20.03 5.09
CA ALA A 259 -23.60 -20.29 5.56
C ALA A 259 -22.95 -21.48 4.85
N ALA A 260 -21.63 -21.47 4.78
CA ALA A 260 -20.81 -22.61 4.37
C ALA A 260 -20.09 -23.18 5.59
N VAL A 261 -20.17 -24.50 5.76
CA VAL A 261 -19.42 -25.25 6.77
C VAL A 261 -18.24 -25.91 6.07
N VAL A 262 -17.04 -25.47 6.44
CA VAL A 262 -15.80 -25.85 5.78
C VAL A 262 -14.97 -26.72 6.72
N ALA A 263 -14.70 -27.96 6.32
CA ALA A 263 -13.72 -28.81 6.96
C ALA A 263 -12.34 -28.58 6.34
N VAL A 264 -11.31 -28.51 7.16
CA VAL A 264 -9.92 -28.31 6.73
C VAL A 264 -9.03 -29.49 7.09
N THR A 265 -8.01 -29.73 6.27
CA THR A 265 -7.10 -30.88 6.40
C THR A 265 -6.29 -30.88 7.70
N GLU A 266 -5.96 -29.70 8.21
CA GLU A 266 -5.15 -29.47 9.41
C GLU A 266 -5.90 -28.61 10.42
N ALA A 267 -5.76 -28.92 11.71
CA ALA A 267 -6.41 -28.14 12.77
C ALA A 267 -5.81 -26.73 12.87
N PHE A 268 -6.61 -25.74 13.26
CA PHE A 268 -6.16 -24.39 13.56
C PHE A 268 -5.31 -24.36 14.84
N ASP A 269 -4.27 -23.52 14.86
CA ASP A 269 -3.38 -23.41 16.01
C ASP A 269 -3.76 -22.27 16.95
N ARG A 270 -4.60 -21.33 16.49
CA ARG A 270 -4.92 -20.09 17.20
C ARG A 270 -6.41 -19.81 17.26
N VAL A 271 -6.72 -18.83 18.09
CA VAL A 271 -8.07 -18.29 18.21
C VAL A 271 -8.30 -17.28 17.09
N HIS A 272 -9.47 -17.34 16.45
CA HIS A 272 -9.96 -16.31 15.53
C HIS A 272 -11.39 -15.93 15.90
N ASN A 273 -11.73 -14.65 15.80
CA ASN A 273 -13.01 -14.10 16.24
C ASN A 273 -14.07 -14.34 15.16
N GLY A 274 -15.21 -14.89 15.56
CA GLY A 274 -16.39 -14.98 14.69
C GLY A 274 -17.06 -13.63 14.49
N ALA A 275 -18.10 -13.63 13.67
CA ALA A 275 -18.89 -12.44 13.40
C ALA A 275 -19.71 -12.03 14.62
N GLU A 276 -19.39 -10.85 15.14
CA GLU A 276 -20.15 -10.18 16.21
C GLU A 276 -20.72 -8.88 15.68
N THR A 277 -21.95 -8.54 16.09
CA THR A 277 -22.59 -7.25 15.79
C THR A 277 -22.77 -6.49 17.07
N HIS A 278 -22.28 -5.25 17.09
CA HIS A 278 -22.29 -4.38 18.25
C HIS A 278 -23.04 -3.08 17.94
N SER A 279 -23.77 -2.58 18.92
CA SER A 279 -24.46 -1.29 18.84
C SER A 279 -23.71 -0.25 19.66
N LEU A 280 -23.30 0.86 19.03
CA LEU A 280 -22.72 2.03 19.70
C LEU A 280 -23.34 3.30 19.12
N ASP A 281 -23.77 4.20 20.00
CA ASP A 281 -24.44 5.45 19.59
C ASP A 281 -25.61 5.23 18.60
N GLY A 282 -26.37 4.14 18.81
CA GLY A 282 -27.48 3.74 17.93
C GLY A 282 -27.08 3.18 16.56
N LYS A 283 -25.78 3.10 16.24
CA LYS A 283 -25.23 2.54 15.01
C LYS A 283 -24.73 1.12 15.22
N GLN A 284 -24.87 0.28 14.20
CA GLN A 284 -24.42 -1.11 14.22
C GLN A 284 -23.03 -1.24 13.56
N TYR A 285 -22.15 -1.99 14.21
CA TYR A 285 -20.80 -2.30 13.73
C TYR A 285 -20.62 -3.81 13.75
N ARG A 286 -20.15 -4.38 12.64
CA ARG A 286 -19.85 -5.82 12.54
C ARG A 286 -18.34 -6.00 12.58
N THR A 287 -17.85 -6.89 13.44
CA THR A 287 -16.44 -7.30 13.48
C THR A 287 -16.37 -8.80 13.25
N ALA A 288 -15.41 -9.27 12.45
CA ALA A 288 -15.20 -10.69 12.19
C ALA A 288 -13.80 -10.95 11.64
N ALA A 289 -13.25 -12.15 11.85
CA ALA A 289 -12.10 -12.59 11.08
C ALA A 289 -12.48 -12.76 9.60
N VAL A 290 -11.63 -12.26 8.69
CA VAL A 290 -11.79 -12.48 7.25
C VAL A 290 -11.10 -13.77 6.85
N VAL A 291 -11.77 -14.52 5.98
CA VAL A 291 -11.24 -15.71 5.32
C VAL A 291 -11.12 -15.43 3.84
N GLY A 292 -9.89 -15.44 3.32
CA GLY A 292 -9.58 -15.22 1.91
C GLY A 292 -9.30 -16.53 1.18
N LEU A 293 -9.86 -16.68 -0.03
CA LEU A 293 -9.54 -17.78 -0.94
C LEU A 293 -8.31 -17.41 -1.79
N LEU A 294 -7.26 -18.23 -1.74
CA LEU A 294 -6.01 -17.95 -2.46
C LEU A 294 -6.05 -18.34 -3.93
N ARG A 295 -6.93 -19.28 -4.33
CA ARG A 295 -7.00 -19.79 -5.71
C ARG A 295 -7.22 -18.67 -6.72
N ARG A 296 -6.37 -18.64 -7.76
CA ARG A 296 -6.49 -17.78 -8.94
C ARG A 296 -6.02 -18.55 -10.17
N ARG A 297 -6.55 -18.19 -11.34
CA ARG A 297 -6.18 -18.84 -12.61
C ARG A 297 -4.79 -18.47 -13.10
N ILE A 298 -4.32 -17.27 -12.79
CA ILE A 298 -2.94 -16.87 -13.06
C ILE A 298 -2.19 -16.89 -11.73
N TRP A 299 -1.13 -17.68 -11.65
CA TRP A 299 -0.27 -17.76 -10.47
C TRP A 299 1.18 -17.50 -10.83
N ILE A 300 1.77 -16.46 -10.24
CA ILE A 300 3.21 -16.17 -10.35
C ILE A 300 3.90 -16.53 -9.04
N ARG A 301 4.99 -17.30 -9.12
CA ARG A 301 5.73 -17.76 -7.94
C ARG A 301 7.22 -17.90 -8.21
N SER A 302 8.00 -17.89 -7.12
CA SER A 302 9.39 -18.35 -7.17
C SER A 302 9.44 -19.87 -7.06
N GLY A 303 10.36 -20.49 -7.80
CA GLY A 303 10.82 -21.84 -7.53
C GLY A 303 11.42 -21.91 -6.12
N HIS A 304 11.14 -23.01 -5.41
CA HIS A 304 11.50 -23.15 -4.00
C HIS A 304 13.03 -23.19 -3.86
N VAL A 305 13.59 -22.23 -3.12
CA VAL A 305 14.97 -22.30 -2.63
C VAL A 305 14.90 -22.59 -1.13
N GLY A 306 15.77 -23.44 -0.61
CA GLY A 306 15.90 -23.71 0.82
C GLY A 306 16.20 -22.45 1.65
N GLN A 307 16.44 -22.61 2.96
CA GLN A 307 16.48 -21.57 4.01
C GLN A 307 17.53 -20.41 3.86
N LEU A 308 18.03 -20.06 2.68
CA LEU A 308 18.99 -18.96 2.51
C LEU A 308 18.28 -17.65 2.15
N ALA A 309 18.41 -16.66 3.04
CA ALA A 309 17.64 -15.41 3.08
C ALA A 309 17.80 -14.48 1.85
N PHE A 310 18.96 -14.45 1.19
CA PHE A 310 19.27 -13.47 0.12
C PHE A 310 18.83 -13.88 -1.30
N GLY A 311 18.10 -14.99 -1.43
CA GLY A 311 17.66 -15.53 -2.72
C GLY A 311 16.21 -15.97 -2.72
N LEU A 312 15.36 -15.36 -1.89
CA LEU A 312 13.95 -15.74 -1.76
C LEU A 312 13.09 -14.72 -2.52
N GLY A 313 12.30 -15.22 -3.48
CA GLY A 313 11.28 -14.47 -4.18
C GLY A 313 11.66 -13.78 -5.50
N TRP A 314 10.68 -13.15 -6.12
CA TRP A 314 10.80 -12.50 -7.44
C TRP A 314 10.22 -11.09 -7.36
N GLN A 315 10.71 -10.17 -8.18
CA GLN A 315 10.33 -8.76 -8.11
C GLN A 315 9.54 -8.34 -9.35
N PHE A 316 8.54 -7.48 -9.15
CA PHE A 316 7.79 -6.85 -10.22
C PHE A 316 8.10 -5.35 -10.20
N ASN A 317 8.52 -4.80 -11.33
CA ASN A 317 8.69 -3.35 -11.50
C ASN A 317 7.87 -2.79 -12.68
N VAL A 318 7.22 -1.63 -12.50
CA VAL A 318 6.63 -0.82 -13.56
C VAL A 318 7.27 0.56 -13.57
N GLY A 319 7.62 1.02 -14.78
CA GLY A 319 8.12 2.35 -15.09
C GLY A 319 9.55 2.65 -14.63
N CYS A 320 9.97 3.91 -14.80
CA CYS A 320 11.37 4.35 -14.66
C CYS A 320 11.45 5.74 -14.03
N THR A 321 12.10 5.86 -12.87
CA THR A 321 12.41 7.15 -12.24
C THR A 321 13.84 7.20 -11.70
N ASP A 322 14.22 8.37 -11.19
CA ASP A 322 15.50 8.66 -10.55
C ASP A 322 15.77 7.82 -9.27
N GLU A 323 14.78 7.11 -8.74
CA GLU A 323 14.91 6.18 -7.60
C GLU A 323 15.17 4.74 -8.08
N ASN A 324 14.78 4.39 -9.31
CA ASN A 324 15.07 3.13 -10.02
C ASN A 324 16.27 3.25 -11.00
N ARG A 325 17.21 4.16 -10.73
CA ARG A 325 18.05 4.86 -11.75
C ARG A 325 19.38 4.22 -12.15
N GLU A 326 19.87 3.15 -11.52
CA GLU A 326 21.23 2.67 -11.81
C GLU A 326 21.40 1.93 -13.16
N GLY A 327 20.33 1.61 -13.92
CA GLY A 327 20.44 0.99 -15.26
C GLY A 327 19.76 1.72 -16.43
N CYS A 328 18.98 2.78 -16.21
CA CYS A 328 18.31 3.52 -17.30
C CYS A 328 19.12 4.71 -17.85
N ARG A 329 20.43 4.77 -17.61
CA ARG A 329 21.26 5.87 -18.15
C ARG A 329 21.41 5.73 -19.66
N GLY A 330 20.78 6.63 -20.40
CA GLY A 330 21.25 6.92 -21.75
C GLY A 330 20.26 7.45 -22.77
N ASN A 331 18.97 7.65 -22.47
CA ASN A 331 18.08 8.48 -23.28
C ASN A 331 16.84 8.89 -22.48
N ALA A 332 16.42 10.13 -22.66
CA ALA A 332 15.23 10.71 -22.05
C ALA A 332 13.99 9.86 -22.30
N MET A 333 13.36 9.36 -21.24
CA MET A 333 11.91 9.18 -21.24
C MET A 333 11.33 10.59 -21.20
N GLY A 334 10.89 11.11 -22.35
CA GLY A 334 10.04 12.30 -22.37
C GLY A 334 8.77 12.06 -21.57
N GLU A 335 8.06 13.13 -21.21
CA GLU A 335 6.77 13.15 -20.47
C GLU A 335 5.62 12.32 -21.11
N LEU A 336 5.90 11.42 -22.07
CA LEU A 336 4.93 10.82 -22.99
C LEU A 336 5.08 9.30 -23.22
N LYS A 337 5.90 8.57 -22.45
CA LYS A 337 5.96 7.10 -22.56
C LYS A 337 5.49 6.44 -21.28
N MET A 338 4.18 6.26 -21.17
CA MET A 338 3.52 5.61 -20.04
C MET A 338 3.40 4.11 -20.34
N GLY A 339 3.78 3.27 -19.38
CA GLY A 339 3.38 1.87 -19.41
C GLY A 339 1.91 1.74 -19.01
N GLU A 340 1.28 0.61 -19.32
CA GLU A 340 -0.05 0.24 -18.85
C GLU A 340 0.04 -1.05 -18.03
N LEU A 341 -0.61 -1.07 -16.87
CA LEU A 341 -0.67 -2.21 -15.98
C LEU A 341 -2.12 -2.65 -15.76
N HIS A 342 -2.45 -3.86 -16.20
CA HIS A 342 -3.73 -4.52 -15.92
C HIS A 342 -3.49 -5.85 -15.22
N LEU A 343 -3.66 -5.89 -13.90
CA LEU A 343 -3.64 -7.13 -13.13
C LEU A 343 -5.03 -7.38 -12.57
N ASP A 344 -5.64 -8.50 -12.94
CA ASP A 344 -6.95 -8.89 -12.43
C ASP A 344 -7.08 -10.39 -12.23
N GLY A 345 -7.39 -10.80 -11.00
CA GLY A 345 -7.51 -12.22 -10.67
C GLY A 345 -6.17 -12.97 -10.70
N VAL A 346 -5.08 -12.31 -10.30
CA VAL A 346 -3.73 -12.89 -10.26
C VAL A 346 -3.31 -13.24 -8.83
N ARG A 347 -2.83 -14.46 -8.60
CA ARG A 347 -2.12 -14.85 -7.37
C ARG A 347 -0.63 -14.64 -7.56
N MET A 348 0.03 -14.07 -6.58
CA MET A 348 1.46 -13.83 -6.56
C MET A 348 2.01 -14.32 -5.23
N SER A 349 2.97 -15.23 -5.27
CA SER A 349 3.58 -15.82 -4.07
C SER A 349 5.08 -15.61 -4.05
N ASP A 350 5.62 -15.44 -2.83
CA ASP A 350 7.04 -15.15 -2.62
C ASP A 350 7.49 -13.94 -3.43
N VAL A 351 6.74 -12.84 -3.34
CA VAL A 351 7.07 -11.60 -4.06
C VAL A 351 8.10 -10.80 -3.25
N GLY A 352 8.95 -10.04 -3.94
CA GLY A 352 9.98 -9.22 -3.34
C GLY A 352 11.22 -10.00 -2.95
N GLN A 353 12.16 -9.31 -2.30
CA GLN A 353 13.45 -9.85 -1.89
C GLN A 353 13.77 -9.38 -0.47
N ASP A 354 14.23 -10.29 0.39
CA ASP A 354 14.63 -9.92 1.76
C ASP A 354 15.76 -8.90 1.73
N ARG A 355 15.66 -7.89 2.60
CA ARG A 355 16.60 -6.75 2.70
C ARG A 355 16.74 -5.89 1.44
N SER A 356 15.88 -6.07 0.43
CA SER A 356 15.79 -5.14 -0.68
C SER A 356 15.09 -3.84 -0.24
N TRP A 357 15.55 -2.72 -0.79
CA TRP A 357 14.90 -1.41 -0.65
C TRP A 357 13.65 -1.30 -1.52
N HIS A 358 13.48 -2.23 -2.45
CA HIS A 358 12.36 -2.31 -3.38
C HIS A 358 11.20 -3.12 -2.80
N ALA A 359 9.99 -2.78 -3.24
CA ALA A 359 8.79 -3.52 -2.90
C ALA A 359 8.70 -4.84 -3.69
N GLY A 360 7.74 -5.69 -3.33
CA GLY A 360 7.40 -6.85 -4.13
C GLY A 360 6.90 -6.44 -5.52
N LEU A 361 5.85 -5.62 -5.54
CA LEU A 361 5.39 -4.85 -6.69
C LEU A 361 5.78 -3.39 -6.50
N GLU A 362 6.67 -2.89 -7.35
CA GLU A 362 7.05 -1.50 -7.38
C GLU A 362 6.48 -0.82 -8.62
N ILE A 363 5.64 0.18 -8.40
CA ILE A 363 4.89 0.88 -9.45
C ILE A 363 5.26 2.35 -9.42
N ASP A 364 5.96 2.80 -10.46
CA ASP A 364 6.39 4.17 -10.62
C ASP A 364 6.12 4.67 -12.04
N GLY A 365 5.82 5.95 -12.20
CA GLY A 365 5.67 6.58 -13.51
C GLY A 365 4.39 6.22 -14.28
N LEU A 366 3.39 5.63 -13.62
CA LEU A 366 2.06 5.44 -14.22
C LEU A 366 1.23 6.70 -13.99
N ILE A 367 1.07 7.56 -14.99
CA ILE A 367 0.14 8.69 -14.90
C ILE A 367 -1.12 8.27 -15.68
N GLY A 368 -2.29 8.37 -15.04
CA GLY A 368 -3.56 8.15 -15.73
C GLY A 368 -3.73 9.05 -16.96
N PRO A 369 -4.69 8.73 -17.84
CA PRO A 369 -5.02 9.59 -18.97
C PRO A 369 -5.51 10.94 -18.40
N GLY A 370 -4.70 11.99 -18.50
CA GLY A 370 -5.11 13.33 -18.08
C GLY A 370 -6.42 13.70 -18.78
N ASP A 371 -7.41 14.13 -18.01
CA ASP A 371 -8.73 14.71 -18.36
C ASP A 371 -9.56 14.05 -19.49
N ASN A 372 -9.07 13.01 -20.15
CA ASN A 372 -9.70 12.31 -21.27
C ASN A 372 -10.09 10.89 -20.82
N GLU A 373 -11.35 10.76 -20.43
CA GLU A 373 -12.03 9.61 -19.80
C GLU A 373 -12.09 8.31 -20.64
N THR A 374 -11.26 8.12 -21.68
CA THR A 374 -11.44 7.01 -22.64
C THR A 374 -10.39 5.90 -22.61
N ALA A 375 -9.31 6.01 -21.82
CA ALA A 375 -8.41 4.88 -21.59
C ALA A 375 -8.76 4.23 -20.24
N LEU A 376 -8.97 2.90 -20.22
CA LEU A 376 -9.05 2.15 -18.97
C LEU A 376 -7.75 2.44 -18.20
N GLY A 377 -7.86 3.09 -17.04
CA GLY A 377 -6.70 3.41 -16.22
C GLY A 377 -5.97 2.14 -15.77
N SER A 378 -4.70 2.26 -15.36
CA SER A 378 -3.97 1.12 -14.80
C SER A 378 -4.63 0.64 -13.50
N PHE A 379 -4.63 -0.67 -13.28
CA PHE A 379 -5.28 -1.28 -12.11
C PHE A 379 -4.60 -2.57 -11.64
N VAL A 380 -4.76 -2.84 -10.34
CA VAL A 380 -4.49 -4.11 -9.69
C VAL A 380 -5.72 -4.49 -8.90
N THR A 381 -6.49 -5.47 -9.41
CA THR A 381 -7.80 -5.82 -8.87
C THR A 381 -7.94 -7.30 -8.58
N ARG A 382 -8.63 -7.64 -7.48
CA ARG A 382 -8.93 -9.03 -7.11
C ARG A 382 -7.70 -9.94 -7.03
N CYS A 383 -6.51 -9.36 -6.89
CA CYS A 383 -5.26 -10.08 -6.81
C CYS A 383 -5.03 -10.62 -5.39
N VAL A 384 -4.27 -11.70 -5.31
CA VAL A 384 -3.77 -12.26 -4.06
C VAL A 384 -2.27 -12.08 -4.03
N ILE A 385 -1.73 -11.36 -3.03
CA ILE A 385 -0.31 -11.40 -2.73
C ILE A 385 -0.14 -12.17 -1.45
N ASP A 386 0.41 -13.37 -1.59
CA ASP A 386 0.60 -14.30 -0.50
C ASP A 386 2.10 -14.47 -0.23
N LYS A 387 2.57 -13.89 0.87
CA LYS A 387 3.96 -13.83 1.30
C LYS A 387 4.81 -12.86 0.48
N SER A 388 5.22 -11.77 1.14
CA SER A 388 6.16 -10.79 0.60
C SER A 388 7.44 -10.79 1.44
N TRP A 389 8.59 -10.90 0.77
CA TRP A 389 9.92 -10.82 1.37
C TRP A 389 10.42 -9.38 1.48
N SER A 390 9.90 -8.49 0.65
CA SER A 390 10.20 -7.06 0.71
C SER A 390 9.49 -6.36 1.87
N THR A 391 10.01 -5.18 2.24
CA THR A 391 9.41 -4.30 3.25
C THR A 391 7.95 -3.99 2.95
N ASP A 392 7.67 -3.65 1.69
CA ASP A 392 6.33 -3.35 1.18
C ASP A 392 5.96 -4.43 0.15
N ALA A 393 4.75 -4.99 0.22
CA ALA A 393 4.29 -5.93 -0.81
C ALA A 393 3.93 -5.20 -2.10
N ILE A 394 3.25 -4.05 -2.00
CA ILE A 394 3.03 -3.12 -3.11
C ILE A 394 3.54 -1.74 -2.69
N ALA A 395 4.38 -1.10 -3.51
CA ALA A 395 4.74 0.30 -3.40
C ALA A 395 4.32 1.06 -4.67
N VAL A 396 3.48 2.08 -4.48
CA VAL A 396 3.10 3.06 -5.49
C VAL A 396 3.90 4.33 -5.22
N ARG A 397 4.84 4.65 -6.10
CA ARG A 397 5.82 5.74 -5.91
C ARG A 397 5.25 7.10 -6.35
N HIS A 398 6.00 8.17 -6.05
CA HIS A 398 5.55 9.56 -6.14
C HIS A 398 5.11 10.00 -7.54
N THR A 399 5.61 9.37 -8.60
CA THR A 399 5.28 9.77 -9.97
C THR A 399 4.07 9.03 -10.54
N THR A 400 3.45 8.15 -9.76
CA THR A 400 2.22 7.42 -10.13
C THR A 400 0.97 8.17 -9.67
N ALA A 401 -0.02 8.28 -10.57
CA ALA A 401 -1.33 8.83 -10.29
C ALA A 401 -2.45 8.07 -11.01
N TYR A 402 -3.65 8.10 -10.42
CA TYR A 402 -4.86 7.45 -10.95
C TYR A 402 -4.79 5.92 -11.07
N LEU A 403 -3.90 5.26 -10.31
CA LEU A 403 -3.89 3.81 -10.18
C LEU A 403 -5.07 3.36 -9.30
N THR A 404 -5.77 2.32 -9.74
CA THR A 404 -6.80 1.65 -8.92
C THR A 404 -6.25 0.36 -8.31
N LEU A 405 -6.24 0.29 -6.98
CA LEU A 405 -5.98 -0.92 -6.22
C LEU A 405 -7.29 -1.35 -5.56
N SER A 406 -7.96 -2.39 -6.06
CA SER A 406 -9.26 -2.78 -5.50
C SER A 406 -9.48 -4.27 -5.28
N GLU A 407 -10.18 -4.62 -4.21
CA GLU A 407 -10.56 -6.01 -3.90
C GLU A 407 -9.37 -6.98 -3.77
N ASN A 408 -8.16 -6.46 -3.51
CA ASN A 408 -6.98 -7.28 -3.33
C ASN A 408 -6.95 -7.91 -1.94
N PHE A 409 -6.39 -9.11 -1.85
CA PHE A 409 -6.13 -9.81 -0.60
C PHE A 409 -4.61 -9.96 -0.43
N ILE A 410 -4.03 -9.26 0.54
CA ILE A 410 -2.58 -9.24 0.76
C ILE A 410 -2.27 -9.78 2.14
N THR A 411 -1.37 -10.75 2.21
CA THR A 411 -1.07 -11.50 3.42
C THR A 411 0.39 -11.93 3.50
N GLY A 412 0.89 -12.16 4.72
CA GLY A 412 2.25 -12.66 4.94
C GLY A 412 3.35 -11.64 4.58
N THR A 413 3.10 -10.36 4.86
CA THR A 413 4.04 -9.27 4.52
C THR A 413 4.96 -8.95 5.69
N ALA A 414 6.20 -8.54 5.41
CA ALA A 414 7.17 -8.19 6.45
C ALA A 414 6.79 -6.91 7.23
N ARG A 415 6.18 -5.91 6.56
CA ARG A 415 5.83 -4.64 7.21
C ARG A 415 4.56 -3.98 6.66
N ASN A 416 4.59 -3.42 5.45
CA ASN A 416 3.39 -2.85 4.84
C ASN A 416 2.87 -3.79 3.76
N ALA A 417 1.57 -3.99 3.74
CA ALA A 417 0.91 -4.63 2.63
C ALA A 417 0.86 -3.70 1.41
N ILE A 418 0.56 -2.41 1.64
CA ILE A 418 0.56 -1.39 0.58
C ILE A 418 1.22 -0.11 1.11
N ALA A 419 2.06 0.50 0.29
CA ALA A 419 2.62 1.83 0.49
C ALA A 419 2.29 2.72 -0.72
N VAL A 420 1.53 3.79 -0.52
CA VAL A 420 1.11 4.73 -1.57
C VAL A 420 1.68 6.12 -1.31
N MET A 421 2.69 6.48 -2.08
CA MET A 421 3.39 7.76 -2.07
C MET A 421 3.04 8.64 -3.28
N GLY A 422 2.42 8.05 -4.31
CA GLY A 422 1.79 8.78 -5.41
C GLY A 422 0.51 9.50 -4.98
N LEU A 423 -0.05 10.33 -5.86
CA LEU A 423 -1.26 11.12 -5.60
C LEU A 423 -2.41 10.65 -6.48
N GLN A 424 -3.66 10.91 -6.06
CA GLN A 424 -4.88 10.63 -6.81
C GLN A 424 -5.08 9.14 -7.15
N ASN A 425 -4.55 8.24 -6.34
CA ASN A 425 -4.79 6.80 -6.46
C ASN A 425 -6.01 6.40 -5.63
N THR A 426 -6.64 5.30 -6.03
CA THR A 426 -7.84 4.77 -5.38
C THR A 426 -7.55 3.40 -4.77
N LEU A 427 -7.83 3.27 -3.47
CA LEU A 427 -7.72 2.04 -2.72
C LEU A 427 -9.10 1.67 -2.22
N ASP A 428 -9.70 0.63 -2.78
CA ASP A 428 -11.10 0.28 -2.51
C ASP A 428 -11.31 -1.21 -2.22
N ARG A 429 -12.03 -1.55 -1.14
CA ARG A 429 -12.37 -2.94 -0.78
C ARG A 429 -11.17 -3.88 -0.62
N ASN A 430 -9.96 -3.38 -0.35
CA ASN A 430 -8.79 -4.24 -0.11
C ASN A 430 -8.86 -4.90 1.28
N THR A 431 -8.20 -6.04 1.42
CA THR A 431 -8.04 -6.75 2.69
C THR A 431 -6.56 -7.00 2.92
N LEU A 432 -6.00 -6.35 3.95
CA LEU A 432 -4.59 -6.39 4.28
C LEU A 432 -4.41 -7.13 5.61
N VAL A 433 -3.74 -8.28 5.59
CA VAL A 433 -3.62 -9.18 6.74
C VAL A 433 -2.15 -9.34 7.14
N GLY A 434 -1.83 -9.02 8.39
CA GLY A 434 -0.48 -9.06 8.96
C GLY A 434 0.40 -7.86 8.57
N GLY A 435 -0.01 -7.07 7.57
CA GLY A 435 0.70 -5.87 7.10
C GLY A 435 -0.08 -4.57 7.37
N GLY A 436 0.65 -3.46 7.45
CA GLY A 436 0.05 -2.13 7.55
C GLY A 436 -0.25 -1.49 6.19
N LEU A 437 -0.94 -0.35 6.22
CA LEU A 437 -1.08 0.57 5.09
C LEU A 437 -0.25 1.81 5.33
N ARG A 438 0.59 2.19 4.37
CA ARG A 438 1.17 3.53 4.29
C ARG A 438 0.47 4.27 3.15
N ILE A 439 -0.11 5.42 3.42
CA ILE A 439 -0.84 6.18 2.41
C ILE A 439 -0.59 7.67 2.58
N THR A 440 -0.21 8.34 1.51
CA THR A 440 -0.08 9.80 1.49
C THR A 440 -1.41 10.46 1.16
N ARG A 441 -1.51 11.76 1.45
CA ARG A 441 -2.61 12.65 1.08
C ARG A 441 -3.03 12.56 -0.39
N ASN A 442 -4.19 13.13 -0.71
CA ASN A 442 -4.77 13.10 -2.05
C ASN A 442 -5.00 11.70 -2.62
N ASN A 443 -5.17 10.69 -1.78
CA ASN A 443 -5.56 9.34 -2.21
C ASN A 443 -6.93 8.99 -1.61
N THR A 444 -7.73 8.26 -2.37
CA THR A 444 -9.03 7.74 -1.92
C THR A 444 -8.83 6.40 -1.24
N LEU A 445 -9.42 6.22 -0.06
CA LEU A 445 -9.33 4.97 0.72
C LEU A 445 -10.73 4.58 1.20
N THR A 446 -11.32 3.56 0.60
CA THR A 446 -12.69 3.16 0.92
C THR A 446 -12.80 1.67 1.19
N ASN A 447 -13.67 1.32 2.15
CA ASN A 447 -14.07 -0.06 2.44
C ASN A 447 -12.90 -1.03 2.65
N THR A 448 -11.73 -0.52 3.05
CA THR A 448 -10.51 -1.32 3.17
C THR A 448 -10.36 -1.82 4.60
N MET A 449 -10.14 -3.12 4.75
CA MET A 449 -9.91 -3.77 6.03
C MET A 449 -8.42 -4.04 6.24
N ILE A 450 -7.92 -3.69 7.42
CA ILE A 450 -6.52 -3.80 7.79
C ILE A 450 -6.43 -4.52 9.13
N THR A 451 -5.81 -5.69 9.15
CA THR A 451 -5.49 -6.42 10.37
C THR A 451 -3.98 -6.56 10.50
N GLY A 452 -3.39 -6.06 11.60
CA GLY A 452 -1.94 -6.10 11.82
C GLY A 452 -1.34 -4.75 12.21
N ALA A 453 -0.60 -4.09 11.32
CA ALA A 453 0.24 -2.93 11.68
C ALA A 453 -0.44 -1.55 11.60
N GLY A 454 -1.73 -1.49 11.26
CA GLY A 454 -2.51 -0.24 11.20
C GLY A 454 -2.25 0.62 9.96
N ILE A 455 -2.72 1.86 10.00
CA ILE A 455 -2.57 2.88 8.95
C ILE A 455 -1.52 3.90 9.37
N ARG A 456 -0.63 4.27 8.45
CA ARG A 456 0.23 5.44 8.53
C ARG A 456 -0.10 6.39 7.41
N THR A 457 -0.39 7.62 7.78
CA THR A 457 -0.77 8.67 6.86
C THR A 457 -0.17 9.99 7.24
N ASP A 458 0.01 10.87 6.26
CA ASP A 458 0.25 12.27 6.56
C ASP A 458 -1.08 13.04 6.71
N GLY A 459 -2.21 12.41 6.41
CA GLY A 459 -3.54 13.01 6.50
C GLY A 459 -3.84 13.92 5.30
N ASP A 460 -5.12 14.18 5.05
CA ASP A 460 -5.53 14.98 3.90
C ASP A 460 -5.52 16.49 4.20
N GLU A 461 -5.56 17.34 3.17
CA GLU A 461 -5.68 18.79 3.36
C GLU A 461 -7.15 19.16 3.66
N CYS A 462 -7.39 19.94 4.73
CA CYS A 462 -8.76 20.31 5.14
C CYS A 462 -9.52 21.15 4.10
N ASP A 463 -8.79 21.90 3.27
CA ASP A 463 -9.35 22.79 2.24
C ASP A 463 -9.45 22.11 0.86
N SER A 464 -9.16 20.80 0.78
CA SER A 464 -9.26 20.07 -0.49
C SER A 464 -10.73 20.02 -0.95
N THR A 465 -11.04 20.80 -1.98
CA THR A 465 -12.31 20.71 -2.73
C THR A 465 -12.37 19.46 -3.61
N ASN A 466 -11.23 18.80 -3.80
CA ASN A 466 -11.11 17.57 -4.58
C ASN A 466 -11.55 16.40 -3.68
N GLY A 467 -12.58 15.67 -4.12
CA GLY A 467 -13.30 14.67 -3.33
C GLY A 467 -12.52 13.40 -2.98
N ASN A 468 -11.39 13.51 -2.27
CA ASN A 468 -10.68 12.36 -1.71
C ASN A 468 -11.51 11.77 -0.57
N VAL A 469 -12.16 10.63 -0.80
CA VAL A 469 -13.07 10.05 0.20
C VAL A 469 -12.32 9.02 1.03
N TRP A 470 -12.30 9.21 2.35
CA TRP A 470 -12.03 8.12 3.29
C TRP A 470 -13.35 7.71 3.92
N ALA A 471 -13.77 6.47 3.71
CA ALA A 471 -15.04 5.97 4.21
C ALA A 471 -15.07 4.45 4.37
N GLY A 472 -15.68 3.97 5.45
CA GLY A 472 -15.93 2.54 5.67
C GLY A 472 -14.67 1.71 5.90
N ASN A 473 -13.56 2.33 6.31
CA ASN A 473 -12.31 1.60 6.55
C ASN A 473 -12.30 0.98 7.95
N GLU A 474 -11.87 -0.27 8.05
CA GLU A 474 -11.80 -1.03 9.30
C GLU A 474 -10.36 -1.36 9.64
N VAL A 475 -9.95 -1.09 10.87
CA VAL A 475 -8.58 -1.34 11.33
C VAL A 475 -8.60 -2.08 12.67
N ALA A 476 -7.94 -3.23 12.70
CA ALA A 476 -7.59 -3.92 13.92
C ALA A 476 -6.06 -4.03 14.00
N SER A 477 -5.43 -3.40 14.99
CA SER A 477 -3.98 -3.32 15.07
C SER A 477 -3.38 -3.99 16.29
N ALA A 478 -2.22 -4.63 16.11
CA ALA A 478 -1.34 -5.06 17.18
C ALA A 478 -0.69 -3.90 17.95
N ARG A 479 -0.74 -2.67 17.43
CA ARG A 479 -0.17 -1.46 18.06
C ARG A 479 -1.14 -0.29 17.90
N ASP A 480 -0.86 0.61 16.97
CA ASP A 480 -1.63 1.80 16.68
C ASP A 480 -2.57 1.56 15.49
N GLY A 481 -3.84 1.93 15.65
CA GLY A 481 -4.81 1.86 14.56
C GLY A 481 -4.46 2.81 13.42
N VAL A 482 -4.35 4.11 13.71
CA VAL A 482 -3.97 5.13 12.74
C VAL A 482 -2.92 6.08 13.32
N ILE A 483 -1.80 6.23 12.62
CA ILE A 483 -0.75 7.21 12.92
C ILE A 483 -0.80 8.31 11.85
N VAL A 484 -0.93 9.56 12.28
CA VAL A 484 -0.83 10.75 11.45
C VAL A 484 0.48 11.48 11.73
N ALA A 485 1.33 11.71 10.73
CA ALA A 485 2.63 12.37 10.88
C ALA A 485 3.03 13.19 9.65
N ASN A 486 3.83 14.26 9.80
CA ASN A 486 4.19 15.14 8.68
C ASN A 486 5.03 14.47 7.58
N THR A 487 5.89 13.53 7.98
CA THR A 487 6.75 12.75 7.11
C THR A 487 6.49 11.28 7.40
N ILE A 488 6.14 10.52 6.36
CA ILE A 488 5.90 9.07 6.50
C ILE A 488 7.19 8.25 6.21
N GLY A 489 8.33 8.91 6.08
CA GLY A 489 9.60 8.24 5.80
C GLY A 489 10.26 7.64 7.05
N GLY A 490 10.83 6.46 6.90
CA GLY A 490 11.46 5.68 7.98
C GLY A 490 10.91 4.26 8.12
N ARG A 491 11.67 3.35 8.76
CA ARG A 491 11.24 1.98 9.13
C ARG A 491 10.39 1.99 10.41
N PHE A 492 9.60 0.92 10.68
CA PHE A 492 8.97 0.78 11.99
C PHE A 492 10.13 0.49 12.96
N GLY A 493 10.46 1.42 13.85
CA GLY A 493 11.53 1.25 14.82
C GLY A 493 12.91 1.75 14.41
N GLU A 494 13.12 2.27 13.19
CA GLU A 494 14.31 3.07 12.89
C GLU A 494 13.93 4.55 13.00
N SER A 495 14.87 5.36 13.51
CA SER A 495 14.74 6.81 13.71
C SER A 495 13.84 7.46 12.65
N TRP A 496 12.69 7.97 13.08
CA TRP A 496 11.77 8.68 12.20
C TRP A 496 12.51 9.82 11.51
N GLU A 497 12.28 9.96 10.21
CA GLU A 497 12.95 10.94 9.36
C GLU A 497 12.67 12.38 9.79
N HIS A 498 13.65 13.24 9.52
CA HIS A 498 13.66 14.67 9.84
C HIS A 498 12.31 15.35 9.57
N TRP A 499 11.81 16.08 10.57
CA TRP A 499 10.62 16.92 10.46
C TRP A 499 10.80 17.94 9.32
N THR A 500 10.06 17.79 8.23
CA THR A 500 10.09 18.79 7.15
C THR A 500 9.31 20.03 7.56
N ARG A 501 9.87 21.23 7.31
CA ARG A 501 9.23 22.54 7.57
C ARG A 501 7.99 22.84 6.70
N HIS A 502 7.43 21.87 6.00
CA HIS A 502 6.23 22.10 5.21
C HIS A 502 5.03 22.13 6.16
N ALA A 503 4.80 23.32 6.74
CA ALA A 503 3.66 23.61 7.57
C ALA A 503 2.40 23.56 6.70
N TYR A 504 1.61 22.51 6.87
CA TYR A 504 0.25 22.51 6.36
C TYR A 504 -0.61 23.39 7.28
N THR A 505 -1.50 24.17 6.69
CA THR A 505 -2.42 25.00 7.46
C THR A 505 -3.41 24.14 8.25
N CYS A 506 -3.82 22.99 7.70
CA CYS A 506 -4.73 22.05 8.33
C CYS A 506 -4.64 20.62 7.74
N ARG A 507 -4.73 19.61 8.61
CA ARG A 507 -4.70 18.17 8.31
C ARG A 507 -6.01 17.51 8.71
N TRP A 508 -6.55 16.62 7.87
CA TRP A 508 -7.84 15.96 8.07
C TRP A 508 -7.73 14.43 8.06
N LEU A 509 -8.22 13.79 9.11
CA LEU A 509 -8.44 12.35 9.19
C LEU A 509 -9.95 12.06 9.29
N ARG A 510 -10.45 11.12 8.48
CA ARG A 510 -11.86 10.72 8.52
C ARG A 510 -12.17 9.28 8.14
N GLY A 511 -13.36 8.81 8.49
CA GLY A 511 -13.97 7.61 7.93
C GLY A 511 -13.27 6.30 8.27
N VAL A 512 -12.69 6.23 9.47
CA VAL A 512 -11.99 5.03 9.98
C VAL A 512 -12.68 4.50 11.22
N PHE A 513 -12.98 3.21 11.20
CA PHE A 513 -13.40 2.42 12.34
C PHE A 513 -12.18 1.60 12.82
N VAL A 514 -11.71 1.91 14.02
CA VAL A 514 -10.58 1.23 14.66
C VAL A 514 -11.09 0.46 15.87
N HIS A 515 -10.76 -0.83 15.95
CA HIS A 515 -11.08 -1.63 17.12
C HIS A 515 -9.94 -2.53 17.57
N ASN A 516 -9.91 -2.85 18.86
CA ASN A 516 -8.92 -3.75 19.46
C ASN A 516 -7.46 -3.33 19.19
N SER A 517 -7.18 -2.03 19.00
CA SER A 517 -5.81 -1.56 18.89
C SER A 517 -5.15 -1.51 20.26
N GLN A 518 -3.94 -2.02 20.34
CA GLN A 518 -3.32 -2.27 21.63
C GLN A 518 -2.77 -1.02 22.30
N ASP A 519 -2.31 -0.07 21.49
CA ASP A 519 -1.70 1.18 21.93
C ASP A 519 -2.70 2.32 21.77
N THR A 520 -2.92 2.76 20.54
CA THR A 520 -3.81 3.89 20.24
C THR A 520 -4.80 3.58 19.14
N GLY A 521 -5.99 4.18 19.20
CA GLY A 521 -6.94 4.17 18.10
C GLY A 521 -6.46 5.10 16.98
N VAL A 522 -6.24 6.36 17.34
CA VAL A 522 -5.65 7.40 16.50
C VAL A 522 -4.55 8.10 17.28
N THR A 523 -3.40 8.31 16.64
CA THR A 523 -2.30 9.09 17.20
C THR A 523 -1.83 10.12 16.18
N ALA A 524 -1.65 11.36 16.62
CA ALA A 524 -1.08 12.43 15.82
C ALA A 524 0.30 12.75 16.38
N TRP A 525 1.33 12.58 15.58
CA TRP A 525 2.71 12.69 16.02
C TRP A 525 3.37 13.90 15.37
N TYR A 526 3.48 14.96 16.17
CA TYR A 526 4.06 16.25 15.78
C TYR A 526 3.47 16.77 14.47
N VAL A 527 2.17 16.60 14.27
CA VAL A 527 1.50 17.09 13.06
C VAL A 527 1.59 18.61 13.04
N THR A 528 2.06 19.18 11.92
CA THR A 528 2.22 20.62 11.80
C THR A 528 0.89 21.29 11.48
N GLY A 529 0.60 22.38 12.19
CA GLY A 529 -0.60 23.19 11.96
C GLY A 529 -1.85 22.64 12.65
N ASN A 530 -3.02 22.92 12.05
CA ASN A 530 -4.30 22.47 12.60
C ASN A 530 -4.57 21.00 12.26
N MET A 531 -5.33 20.31 13.11
CA MET A 531 -5.79 18.95 12.82
C MET A 531 -7.29 18.82 13.04
N ARG A 532 -7.97 18.15 12.11
CA ARG A 532 -9.37 17.74 12.21
C ARG A 532 -9.47 16.22 12.14
N ILE A 533 -10.20 15.63 13.07
CA ILE A 533 -10.53 14.21 13.11
C ILE A 533 -12.06 14.12 13.08
N THR A 534 -12.64 13.44 12.09
CA THR A 534 -14.09 13.32 12.01
C THR A 534 -14.58 11.97 11.52
N ASP A 535 -15.82 11.60 11.85
CA ASP A 535 -16.43 10.35 11.39
C ASP A 535 -15.55 9.13 11.71
N VAL A 536 -14.98 9.12 12.91
CA VAL A 536 -14.14 8.02 13.42
C VAL A 536 -14.85 7.25 14.53
N VAL A 537 -14.62 5.94 14.57
CA VAL A 537 -15.16 5.06 15.60
C VAL A 537 -14.02 4.28 16.20
N LEU A 538 -13.76 4.44 17.49
CA LEU A 538 -12.57 3.94 18.17
C LEU A 538 -13.02 3.09 19.36
N VAL A 539 -12.88 1.77 19.28
CA VAL A 539 -13.44 0.86 20.29
C VAL A 539 -12.39 -0.09 20.84
N ASN A 540 -12.37 -0.25 22.16
CA ASN A 540 -11.46 -1.18 22.83
C ASN A 540 -9.98 -0.92 22.48
N ASN A 541 -9.64 0.37 22.38
CA ASN A 541 -8.26 0.83 22.28
C ASN A 541 -7.78 1.24 23.68
N MET A 542 -6.49 1.09 23.97
CA MET A 542 -5.96 1.57 25.25
C MET A 542 -6.09 3.09 25.35
N ILE A 543 -5.70 3.82 24.30
CA ILE A 543 -6.00 5.25 24.14
C ILE A 543 -6.83 5.42 22.88
N GLY A 544 -7.98 6.06 22.94
CA GLY A 544 -8.76 6.36 21.74
C GLY A 544 -8.01 7.34 20.83
N ILE A 545 -7.78 8.56 21.29
CA ILE A 545 -7.05 9.60 20.52
C ILE A 545 -5.86 10.13 21.33
N SER A 546 -4.67 10.19 20.73
CA SER A 546 -3.46 10.77 21.31
C SER A 546 -2.87 11.85 20.38
N PRO A 547 -3.16 13.15 20.60
CA PRO A 547 -2.73 14.20 19.70
C PRO A 547 -1.53 15.01 20.22
N VAL A 548 -0.43 14.99 19.45
CA VAL A 548 0.72 15.88 19.60
C VAL A 548 0.86 16.74 18.35
N LEU A 549 0.66 18.05 18.49
CA LEU A 549 0.69 19.02 17.39
C LEU A 549 1.91 19.93 17.52
N LEU A 550 2.64 20.11 16.41
CA LEU A 550 3.87 20.88 16.35
C LEU A 550 3.65 22.20 15.63
N GLN A 551 4.12 23.31 16.20
CA GLN A 551 4.22 24.59 15.53
C GLN A 551 5.65 24.84 15.06
N ASP A 552 5.81 25.12 13.77
CA ASP A 552 7.09 25.40 13.12
C ASP A 552 7.70 26.75 13.54
N ARG A 553 6.90 27.62 14.18
CA ARG A 553 7.30 28.96 14.63
C ARG A 553 6.96 29.17 16.10
N ALA A 554 7.88 29.82 16.82
CA ALA A 554 7.63 30.28 18.18
C ALA A 554 6.41 31.19 18.16
N ASP A 555 5.35 30.80 18.87
CA ASP A 555 4.11 31.55 18.89
C ASP A 555 4.35 32.91 19.58
N ARG A 556 4.17 34.00 18.83
CA ARG A 556 4.14 35.37 19.36
C ARG A 556 2.71 35.83 19.72
N GLY A 557 1.75 34.89 19.77
CA GLY A 557 0.34 35.14 20.02
C GLY A 557 -0.50 35.40 18.77
N GLU A 558 0.02 35.06 17.58
CA GLU A 558 -0.63 35.34 16.28
C GLU A 558 -1.30 34.11 15.65
N PHE A 559 -0.89 32.89 16.03
CA PHE A 559 -1.41 31.65 15.45
C PHE A 559 -1.88 30.69 16.54
N GLU A 560 -3.20 30.48 16.66
CA GLU A 560 -3.77 29.50 17.58
C GLU A 560 -3.89 28.14 16.88
N GLN A 561 -3.04 27.18 17.25
CA GLN A 561 -3.19 25.80 16.78
C GLN A 561 -4.48 25.18 17.30
N THR A 562 -5.17 24.45 16.44
CA THR A 562 -6.44 23.81 16.77
C THR A 562 -6.41 22.32 16.50
N LEU A 563 -6.93 21.56 17.47
CA LEU A 563 -7.38 20.19 17.28
C LEU A 563 -8.91 20.23 17.25
N THR A 564 -9.53 19.66 16.23
CA THR A 564 -10.98 19.55 16.12
C THR A 564 -11.38 18.09 16.01
N VAL A 565 -12.20 17.58 16.93
CA VAL A 565 -12.74 16.22 16.91
C VAL A 565 -14.25 16.29 16.78
N GLU A 566 -14.81 15.70 15.72
CA GLU A 566 -16.22 15.85 15.34
C GLU A 566 -16.86 14.54 14.90
N ASN A 567 -18.13 14.29 15.26
CA ASN A 567 -18.87 13.09 14.83
C ASN A 567 -18.11 11.79 15.13
N ALA A 568 -17.51 11.71 16.31
CA ALA A 568 -16.65 10.59 16.70
C ALA A 568 -17.32 9.73 17.77
N VAL A 569 -17.06 8.43 17.73
CA VAL A 569 -17.44 7.48 18.79
C VAL A 569 -16.13 6.96 19.39
N VAL A 570 -15.96 7.13 20.69
CA VAL A 570 -14.83 6.54 21.42
C VAL A 570 -15.41 5.67 22.52
N ALA A 571 -15.10 4.38 22.52
CA ALA A 571 -15.61 3.43 23.50
C ALA A 571 -14.50 2.59 24.10
N GLY A 572 -14.47 2.48 25.43
CA GLY A 572 -13.45 1.71 26.14
C GLY A 572 -13.54 0.20 25.91
N ALA A 573 -14.73 -0.32 25.57
CA ALA A 573 -14.98 -1.72 25.22
C ALA A 573 -16.30 -1.83 24.44
N TRP A 574 -16.54 -2.98 23.83
CA TRP A 574 -17.87 -3.31 23.30
C TRP A 574 -18.90 -3.52 24.42
N PRO A 575 -20.18 -3.20 24.22
CA PRO A 575 -21.23 -3.49 25.20
C PRO A 575 -21.25 -4.97 25.56
N GLY A 576 -21.20 -5.28 26.87
CA GLY A 576 -21.21 -6.66 27.36
C GLY A 576 -19.87 -7.40 27.30
N GLN A 577 -18.82 -6.81 26.73
CA GLN A 577 -17.47 -7.34 26.81
C GLN A 577 -16.72 -6.80 28.02
N TRP A 578 -15.86 -7.64 28.61
CA TRP A 578 -14.95 -7.24 29.68
C TRP A 578 -13.85 -6.34 29.13
N CYS A 579 -13.43 -5.34 29.90
CA CYS A 579 -12.35 -4.47 29.46
C CYS A 579 -11.02 -5.23 29.49
N THR A 580 -10.15 -4.81 28.58
CA THR A 580 -8.77 -5.27 28.53
C THR A 580 -7.96 -4.74 29.71
N HIS A 581 -7.57 -5.61 30.64
CA HIS A 581 -6.51 -5.30 31.60
C HIS A 581 -5.15 -5.59 30.93
N THR A 582 -4.36 -4.56 30.69
CA THR A 582 -2.99 -4.73 30.20
C THR A 582 -2.04 -4.20 31.26
N VAL A 583 -1.20 -5.09 31.79
CA VAL A 583 -0.12 -4.70 32.71
C VAL A 583 0.93 -3.96 31.91
N PHE A 584 1.18 -2.70 32.22
CA PHE A 584 2.36 -2.03 31.72
C PHE A 584 3.53 -2.29 32.67
N SER A 585 4.65 -2.73 32.11
CA SER A 585 5.93 -2.49 32.76
C SER A 585 6.35 -1.07 32.42
N CYS A 586 6.41 -0.19 33.41
CA CYS A 586 7.10 1.08 33.25
C CYS A 586 8.55 0.83 32.86
N ARG A 587 8.94 1.26 31.67
CA ARG A 587 10.31 1.06 31.16
C ARG A 587 11.06 2.37 31.18
N HIS A 588 12.22 2.33 31.81
CA HIS A 588 13.17 3.43 31.87
C HIS A 588 13.65 3.77 30.46
N THR A 589 13.76 5.05 30.14
CA THR A 589 14.48 5.50 28.93
C THR A 589 15.92 5.85 29.31
N ARG A 590 16.79 6.11 28.32
CA ARG A 590 18.17 6.57 28.61
C ARG A 590 18.22 7.93 29.31
N VAL A 591 17.14 8.72 29.21
CA VAL A 591 17.05 10.09 29.72
C VAL A 591 16.22 10.12 31.01
N ASP A 592 15.18 9.30 31.09
CA ASP A 592 14.31 9.16 32.24
C ASP A 592 14.55 7.82 32.96
N SER A 593 15.40 7.88 33.98
CA SER A 593 15.70 6.75 34.87
C SER A 593 14.62 6.51 35.93
N TYR A 594 13.56 7.31 35.97
CA TYR A 594 12.40 7.12 36.84
C TYR A 594 11.13 7.53 36.10
N PRO A 595 10.68 6.72 35.12
CA PRO A 595 9.51 7.05 34.31
C PRO A 595 8.35 7.45 35.21
N TRP A 596 7.66 8.54 34.88
CA TRP A 596 6.56 9.09 35.68
C TRP A 596 5.51 8.04 36.06
N CYS A 597 5.29 7.03 35.21
CA CYS A 597 4.43 5.89 35.50
C CYS A 597 4.95 4.99 36.66
N GLN A 598 6.15 5.19 37.20
CA GLN A 598 6.56 4.58 38.48
C GLN A 598 6.11 5.42 39.69
N ARG A 599 5.99 6.75 39.56
CA ARG A 599 5.57 7.65 40.65
C ARG A 599 4.08 7.57 40.97
N PHE A 600 3.23 7.40 39.96
CA PHE A 600 1.77 7.27 40.17
C PHE A 600 1.33 5.85 40.58
N HIS A 601 2.23 4.86 40.46
CA HIS A 601 1.88 3.45 40.49
C HIS A 601 2.48 2.66 41.66
N SER A 602 2.70 3.28 42.83
CA SER A 602 3.19 2.57 44.03
C SER A 602 2.20 1.51 44.59
N GLY A 603 1.16 1.11 43.84
CA GLY A 603 0.18 0.10 44.25
C GLY A 603 -0.70 -0.54 43.15
N ALA A 604 -0.63 -0.13 41.87
CA ALA A 604 -1.40 -0.79 40.80
C ALA A 604 -0.73 -0.60 39.41
N PRO A 605 -0.27 -1.66 38.72
CA PRO A 605 0.46 -1.57 37.45
C PRO A 605 -0.44 -1.46 36.20
N TYR A 606 -1.69 -1.01 36.35
CA TYR A 606 -2.67 -0.98 35.27
C TYR A 606 -2.93 0.47 34.85
N MET A 607 -2.82 0.76 33.55
CA MET A 607 -3.44 1.96 32.97
C MET A 607 -4.85 1.60 32.54
N ALA A 608 -5.83 2.40 32.95
CA ALA A 608 -7.19 2.29 32.44
C ALA A 608 -7.28 2.82 31.01
N ASN A 609 -8.29 2.37 30.25
CA ASN A 609 -8.52 2.88 28.90
C ASN A 609 -8.83 4.39 28.94
N ILE A 610 -8.18 5.15 28.06
CA ILE A 610 -8.29 6.60 27.92
C ILE A 610 -9.10 6.91 26.67
N GLY A 611 -10.11 7.77 26.77
CA GLY A 611 -10.92 8.16 25.61
C GLY A 611 -10.13 9.05 24.65
N ILE A 612 -9.84 10.26 25.08
CA ILE A 612 -8.93 11.19 24.39
C ILE A 612 -7.88 11.59 25.42
N LEU A 613 -6.61 11.47 25.04
CA LEU A 613 -5.45 11.95 25.79
C LEU A 613 -5.27 13.45 25.52
N GLU A 614 -4.65 14.14 26.48
CA GLU A 614 -4.31 15.56 26.39
C GLU A 614 -3.72 15.94 25.02
N ALA A 615 -4.25 17.01 24.42
CA ALA A 615 -3.69 17.59 23.21
C ALA A 615 -2.46 18.43 23.58
N VAL A 616 -1.29 17.96 23.15
CA VAL A 616 -0.02 18.59 23.46
C VAL A 616 0.40 19.47 22.28
N PHE A 617 0.33 20.79 22.47
CA PHE A 617 0.76 21.78 21.48
C PHE A 617 2.19 22.20 21.80
N VAL A 618 3.10 22.00 20.85
CA VAL A 618 4.53 22.17 21.11
C VAL A 618 5.22 23.02 20.04
N HIS A 619 6.25 23.73 20.45
CA HIS A 619 7.22 24.38 19.59
C HIS A 619 8.61 23.84 19.92
N SER A 620 9.46 23.66 18.92
CA SER A 620 10.89 23.41 19.15
C SER A 620 11.72 24.43 18.38
N GLU A 621 12.47 25.27 19.11
CA GLU A 621 13.43 26.21 18.50
C GLU A 621 14.57 25.48 17.79
N PHE A 622 14.89 24.26 18.22
CA PHE A 622 15.91 23.40 17.59
C PHE A 622 15.39 22.69 16.34
N GLY A 623 14.07 22.64 16.14
CA GLY A 623 13.33 22.45 14.89
C GLY A 623 13.65 21.25 13.98
N LEU A 624 14.74 20.51 14.17
CA LEU A 624 15.30 19.58 13.17
C LEU A 624 16.15 18.43 13.78
N GLY A 625 16.26 18.33 15.11
CA GLY A 625 16.95 17.22 15.78
C GLY A 625 16.07 15.99 15.92
N GLY A 626 16.58 14.81 15.57
CA GLY A 626 15.91 13.55 15.91
C GLY A 626 15.86 13.37 17.43
N THR A 627 14.72 12.95 17.96
CA THR A 627 14.61 12.56 19.37
C THR A 627 15.41 11.27 19.57
N ALA A 628 16.24 11.20 20.62
CA ALA A 628 17.14 10.06 20.84
C ALA A 628 16.47 8.84 21.51
N GLY A 629 15.14 8.83 21.64
CA GLY A 629 14.39 7.75 22.29
C GLY A 629 13.94 6.66 21.32
N GLU A 630 14.08 5.40 21.74
CA GLU A 630 13.57 4.24 21.02
C GLU A 630 12.02 4.18 21.07
N PRO A 631 11.32 4.20 19.92
CA PRO A 631 9.86 4.26 19.83
C PRO A 631 9.16 2.90 20.02
N TYR A 632 9.83 1.93 20.65
CA TYR A 632 9.26 0.60 20.84
C TYR A 632 8.16 0.58 21.91
N ASN A 633 8.14 1.58 22.79
CA ASN A 633 7.15 1.72 23.85
C ASN A 633 6.70 3.18 23.86
N MET A 634 5.39 3.41 23.94
CA MET A 634 4.76 4.73 24.08
C MET A 634 5.54 5.60 25.09
N TRP A 635 5.43 6.93 24.94
CA TRP A 635 6.09 7.98 25.75
C TRP A 635 7.48 8.41 25.22
N LEU A 636 7.48 9.13 24.10
CA LEU A 636 8.59 10.01 23.73
C LEU A 636 8.32 11.38 24.34
N GLU A 637 9.09 11.73 25.36
CA GLU A 637 9.27 13.12 25.77
C GLU A 637 10.06 13.80 24.64
N ALA A 638 9.57 14.92 24.09
CA ALA A 638 10.43 15.67 23.17
C ALA A 638 11.62 16.21 23.98
N ASP A 639 12.83 15.90 23.53
CA ASP A 639 14.05 16.24 24.28
C ASP A 639 14.27 17.77 24.43
N SER A 640 13.55 18.60 23.65
CA SER A 640 13.60 20.08 23.72
C SER A 640 12.39 20.74 23.02
N TYR A 641 11.35 21.06 23.78
CA TYR A 641 10.18 21.79 23.29
C TYR A 641 9.65 22.79 24.32
N ALA A 642 9.00 23.84 23.84
CA ALA A 642 8.15 24.73 24.62
C ALA A 642 6.69 24.36 24.36
N THR A 643 5.88 24.27 25.42
CA THR A 643 4.44 24.14 25.26
C THR A 643 3.87 25.46 24.72
N LEU A 644 2.89 25.35 23.83
CA LEU A 644 2.21 26.48 23.22
C LEU A 644 0.76 26.56 23.64
N ARG A 645 0.19 27.75 23.43
CA ARG A 645 -1.26 27.93 23.48
C ARG A 645 -1.90 27.23 22.28
N GLY A 646 -2.87 26.37 22.54
CA GLY A 646 -3.71 25.78 21.51
C GLY A 646 -5.17 25.70 21.94
N ARG A 647 -6.03 25.25 21.04
CA ARG A 647 -7.46 25.06 21.29
C ARG A 647 -7.91 23.69 20.79
N ALA A 648 -8.39 22.86 21.70
CA ALA A 648 -9.15 21.66 21.36
C ALA A 648 -10.65 22.00 21.24
N LYS A 649 -11.26 21.64 20.11
CA LYS A 649 -12.71 21.71 19.87
C LYS A 649 -13.24 20.29 19.75
N ILE A 650 -14.25 19.97 20.56
CA ILE A 650 -14.82 18.63 20.63
C ILE A 650 -16.31 18.78 20.48
N HIS A 651 -16.86 18.23 19.41
CA HIS A 651 -18.25 18.44 19.04
C HIS A 651 -18.88 17.14 18.56
N ASN A 652 -20.08 16.82 19.06
CA ASN A 652 -20.78 15.59 18.70
C ASN A 652 -19.90 14.33 18.85
N VAL A 653 -19.27 14.17 20.02
CA VAL A 653 -18.44 13.01 20.34
C VAL A 653 -19.12 12.18 21.42
N TYR A 654 -19.37 10.90 21.12
CA TYR A 654 -19.91 9.94 22.07
C TYR A 654 -18.78 9.20 22.80
N PHE A 655 -18.83 9.19 24.13
CA PHE A 655 -17.93 8.41 24.98
C PHE A 655 -18.68 7.23 25.60
N GLY A 656 -18.34 6.02 25.16
CA GLY A 656 -18.94 4.77 25.64
C GLY A 656 -18.09 4.08 26.70
N GLY A 657 -18.65 3.82 27.87
CA GLY A 657 -18.00 3.01 28.91
C GLY A 657 -16.77 3.67 29.51
N PHE A 658 -16.82 5.00 29.76
CA PHE A 658 -15.83 5.80 30.50
C PHE A 658 -16.41 6.39 31.80
N ASP A 659 -17.35 5.68 32.43
CA ASP A 659 -18.20 6.11 33.55
C ASP A 659 -17.57 5.94 34.95
N GLY A 660 -16.24 5.92 35.04
CA GLY A 660 -15.52 5.78 36.31
C GLY A 660 -15.37 4.33 36.76
N ALA A 661 -15.42 4.08 38.08
CA ALA A 661 -15.04 2.81 38.71
C ALA A 661 -15.91 1.61 38.28
N THR A 662 -15.55 1.04 37.12
CA THR A 662 -16.02 -0.25 36.66
C THR A 662 -15.15 -1.36 37.31
N PRO A 663 -15.51 -2.65 37.15
CA PRO A 663 -14.58 -3.76 37.44
C PRO A 663 -13.22 -3.63 36.72
N CYS A 664 -13.12 -2.73 35.75
CA CYS A 664 -11.94 -2.41 34.95
C CYS A 664 -11.13 -1.19 35.43
N GLU A 665 -11.22 -0.79 36.71
CA GLU A 665 -10.56 0.38 37.31
C GLU A 665 -11.04 1.76 36.78
N ARG A 666 -10.29 2.83 37.12
CA ARG A 666 -10.64 4.26 36.89
C ARG A 666 -10.44 4.65 35.43
N LYS A 667 -11.49 4.53 34.63
CA LYS A 667 -11.50 5.04 33.26
C LYS A 667 -11.56 6.57 33.26
N SER A 668 -10.75 7.19 32.39
CA SER A 668 -10.62 8.64 32.33
C SER A 668 -10.85 9.16 30.92
N VAL A 669 -11.62 10.23 30.82
CA VAL A 669 -11.56 11.15 29.68
C VAL A 669 -10.73 12.34 30.17
N ALA A 670 -9.48 12.43 29.73
CA ALA A 670 -8.52 13.41 30.27
C ALA A 670 -8.24 14.52 29.23
N PHE A 671 -8.69 15.74 29.54
CA PHE A 671 -8.26 16.96 28.86
C PHE A 671 -7.58 17.84 29.90
N TYR A 672 -6.25 17.84 30.00
CA TYR A 672 -5.58 18.67 30.98
C TYR A 672 -4.23 19.19 30.48
N GLN A 673 -4.20 20.34 29.81
CA GLN A 673 -2.93 21.02 29.53
C GLN A 673 -2.58 21.94 30.70
N ASN A 674 -1.59 21.55 31.51
CA ASN A 674 -1.03 22.46 32.51
C ASN A 674 0.01 23.37 31.85
N PRO A 675 -0.23 24.69 31.74
CA PRO A 675 0.68 25.62 31.08
C PRO A 675 2.02 25.82 31.81
N PHE A 676 2.21 25.26 33.01
CA PHE A 676 3.43 25.40 33.81
C PHE A 676 4.19 24.09 34.05
N SER A 677 3.74 23.00 33.44
CA SER A 677 4.40 21.73 33.59
C SER A 677 5.35 21.49 32.42
N ASN A 678 6.65 21.39 32.71
CA ASN A 678 7.57 20.71 31.81
C ASN A 678 7.33 19.18 31.84
N ASP A 679 6.49 18.68 32.75
CA ASP A 679 6.05 17.28 32.84
C ASP A 679 4.67 17.13 32.18
N THR A 680 4.66 16.63 30.95
CA THR A 680 3.48 16.51 30.07
C THR A 680 2.35 15.57 30.53
N PHE A 681 2.38 15.00 31.73
CA PHE A 681 1.34 14.04 32.16
C PHE A 681 1.04 14.16 33.66
N HIS A 682 -0.18 14.58 33.99
CA HIS A 682 -0.74 14.64 35.35
C HIS A 682 -2.00 13.79 35.50
#